data_AF-A0A7Y3Z9Q1-F1
#
_entry.id   AF-A0A7Y3Z9Q1-F1
#
_cell.length_a   1.000
_cell.length_b   1.000
_cell.length_c   1.000
_cell.angle_alpha   90.00
_cell.angle_beta   90.00
_cell.angle_gamma   90.00
#
_symmetry.space_group_name_H-M   'P 1'
#
loop_
_entity.id
_entity.type
_entity.pdbx_description
1 polymer ?
#
loop_
_entity_poly.entity_id
_entity_poly.type
_entity_poly.pdbx_seq_one_letter_code
_entity_poly.pdbx_strand_id
1 'polypeptide(L)'
;MVSEKNKIVVNGTTYDNIKDLARAFNLKYTTVRARIKNLGWTYEQAVNLKERKVEHKGNYSEVTVQGNTFKSMSHAAIHYGFKPERIMERIRRGWTIDEAFELVERSRPINNRYSLTVGGKVYENQNALASAFNLSPNTLKARVSKQGWTYEQAVGLEERPREIKYTVCGLGFESMREVSEHFGVLRETLHMRWNKGLRDDDLVRSENSAEKPITVEGTKFKSIAEACRVYDKVYATIKGRLDNGWTPEQAFLIDSMESTADYTGFIYKIEVDGKPYVGQTRRDTQLRLSEHFECALSGDFSDGSIHEAIRNLIDSIGEDLAIVTVSDAFEILEEPHHTKLNEREMHFIKEFDSFRNGYNLNGGTHGIGTQHGKAFFVGNIRFKSIAEAARHYEIKAATLQFRLKSGMKPEDAVNPDSLLNERIEFRGVQYETKKSLAKAYGVSYSNFHNRYEQLGWTLEQALELEPAPARPFAHNAEEIEYKGNVFNSLSHIDEHLGRATGYSSGCLSKGWSLEEIFGDAERPKQEAWNRKEIEYDGVVYPSQTALADEFGIERKVFEHRLKSGWELKDALKNENHSKRSVQCEGVQYDSIRDLARAYKLDGELVWGRINRKWTPEQAVGVHPEPNLRSLTPTNAVKVEVEGVEYSSVEAVCSYYGVDKSTYYGRLNRGATVEQALGLEDIPVQKHTAFTLNGVYYASHTDAERRLGLPEGTISSRLKLGKSIQEACVVGNLAKKAIEYKGVTYESMQALAKHLNVPYKKLHYHVKAMKRSIDDAVERIR
;
A
#
# COMPACT_ATOMS: atom_id res chain seq x y z
N MET A 1 -60.77 27.44 25.01
CA MET A 1 -61.56 27.05 23.82
C MET A 1 -61.14 25.65 23.42
N VAL A 2 -62.01 24.66 23.64
CA VAL A 2 -61.76 23.26 23.29
C VAL A 2 -61.92 23.11 21.78
N SER A 3 -60.86 22.76 21.04
CA SER A 3 -61.00 22.48 19.60
C SER A 3 -61.75 21.16 19.44
N GLU A 4 -63.00 21.23 18.98
CA GLU A 4 -63.79 20.06 18.63
C GLU A 4 -63.00 19.21 17.62
N LYS A 5 -62.68 17.97 17.99
CA LYS A 5 -62.16 16.99 17.03
C LYS A 5 -63.31 16.66 16.08
N ASN A 6 -63.25 17.19 14.86
CA ASN A 6 -64.21 16.88 13.80
C ASN A 6 -64.24 15.38 13.53
N LYS A 7 -65.22 14.69 14.12
CA LYS A 7 -65.51 13.29 13.85
C LYS A 7 -66.11 13.17 12.44
N ILE A 8 -65.66 12.17 11.69
CA ILE A 8 -66.05 11.95 10.30
C ILE A 8 -67.18 10.92 10.28
N VAL A 9 -68.37 11.29 9.81
CA VAL A 9 -69.49 10.36 9.67
C VAL A 9 -69.62 9.96 8.21
N VAL A 10 -69.57 8.65 7.93
CA VAL A 10 -69.78 8.08 6.60
C VAL A 10 -70.75 6.90 6.74
N ASN A 11 -71.90 6.99 6.06
CA ASN A 11 -72.96 5.98 6.08
C ASN A 11 -73.45 5.59 7.50
N GLY A 12 -73.56 6.56 8.41
CA GLY A 12 -74.02 6.36 9.79
C GLY A 12 -72.95 5.87 10.77
N THR A 13 -71.76 5.48 10.29
CA THR A 13 -70.63 5.11 11.14
C THR A 13 -69.71 6.31 11.36
N THR A 14 -69.27 6.49 12.61
CA THR A 14 -68.39 7.61 13.00
C THR A 14 -66.94 7.15 13.09
N TYR A 15 -66.04 7.87 12.44
CA TYR A 15 -64.60 7.64 12.41
C TYR A 15 -63.86 8.82 13.02
N ASP A 16 -62.81 8.54 13.82
CA ASP A 16 -62.07 9.59 14.51
C ASP A 16 -61.18 10.42 13.59
N ASN A 17 -60.74 9.86 12.46
CA ASN A 17 -59.89 10.55 11.49
C ASN A 17 -59.89 9.87 10.10
N ILE A 18 -59.31 10.54 9.10
CA ILE A 18 -59.25 10.05 7.71
C ILE A 18 -58.45 8.74 7.58
N LYS A 19 -57.48 8.45 8.46
CA LYS A 19 -56.74 7.18 8.42
C LYS A 19 -57.63 6.02 8.83
N ASP A 20 -58.45 6.20 9.87
CA ASP A 20 -59.39 5.18 10.33
C ASP A 20 -60.50 4.94 9.31
N LEU A 21 -61.00 6.01 8.66
CA LEU A 21 -61.90 5.90 7.52
C LEU A 21 -61.25 5.12 6.35
N ALA A 22 -60.01 5.46 5.98
CA ALA A 22 -59.31 4.79 4.88
C ALA A 22 -59.06 3.30 5.19
N ARG A 23 -58.72 2.96 6.44
CA ARG A 23 -58.54 1.57 6.88
C ARG A 23 -59.84 0.78 6.81
N ALA A 24 -60.96 1.37 7.23
CA ALA A 24 -62.26 0.70 7.23
C ALA A 24 -62.76 0.33 5.81
N PHE A 25 -62.40 1.13 4.79
CA PHE A 25 -62.76 0.90 3.39
C PHE A 25 -61.64 0.24 2.57
N ASN A 26 -60.56 -0.23 3.23
CA ASN A 26 -59.39 -0.84 2.60
C ASN A 26 -58.75 0.02 1.48
N LEU A 27 -58.67 1.33 1.73
CA LEU A 27 -58.07 2.31 0.83
C LEU A 27 -56.80 2.90 1.43
N LYS A 28 -55.85 3.27 0.57
CA LYS A 28 -54.65 3.99 1.04
C LYS A 28 -55.05 5.36 1.59
N TYR A 29 -54.57 5.68 2.79
CA TYR A 29 -54.77 6.98 3.43
C TYR A 29 -54.44 8.16 2.50
N THR A 30 -53.34 8.06 1.74
CA THR A 30 -52.92 9.10 0.80
C THR A 30 -53.95 9.34 -0.30
N THR A 31 -54.59 8.28 -0.79
CA THR A 31 -55.64 8.35 -1.81
C THR A 31 -56.88 9.04 -1.28
N VAL A 32 -57.39 8.63 -0.11
CA VAL A 32 -58.58 9.22 0.51
C VAL A 32 -58.33 10.69 0.87
N ARG A 33 -57.17 11.01 1.45
CA ARG A 33 -56.77 12.38 1.78
C ARG A 33 -56.67 13.28 0.54
N ALA A 34 -56.05 12.79 -0.54
CA ALA A 34 -55.90 13.57 -1.77
C ALA A 34 -57.26 13.85 -2.42
N ARG A 35 -58.17 12.87 -2.42
CA ARG A 35 -59.53 13.02 -2.94
C ARG A 35 -60.30 14.11 -2.18
N ILE A 36 -60.22 14.13 -0.85
CA ILE A 36 -60.92 15.12 -0.02
C ILE A 36 -60.26 16.50 -0.15
N LYS A 37 -58.95 16.58 0.12
CA LYS A 37 -58.26 17.86 0.24
C LYS A 37 -57.96 18.54 -1.10
N ASN A 38 -57.57 17.77 -2.12
CA ASN A 38 -57.09 18.34 -3.38
C ASN A 38 -58.21 18.40 -4.44
N LEU A 39 -59.14 17.44 -4.41
CA LEU A 39 -60.22 17.36 -5.39
C LEU A 39 -61.58 17.79 -4.81
N GLY A 40 -61.65 18.11 -3.52
CA GLY A 40 -62.86 18.60 -2.85
C GLY A 40 -63.96 17.54 -2.70
N TRP A 41 -63.62 16.25 -2.73
CA TRP A 41 -64.62 15.18 -2.65
C TRP A 41 -65.20 15.06 -1.24
N THR A 42 -66.49 14.73 -1.17
CA THR A 42 -67.13 14.31 0.09
C THR A 42 -66.51 13.03 0.63
N TYR A 43 -66.67 12.75 1.92
CA TYR A 43 -66.11 11.55 2.53
C TYR A 43 -66.65 10.27 1.88
N GLU A 44 -67.94 10.23 1.53
CA GLU A 44 -68.59 9.12 0.83
C GLU A 44 -68.02 8.92 -0.59
N GLN A 45 -67.77 10.00 -1.33
CA GLN A 45 -67.15 9.93 -2.66
C GLN A 45 -65.69 9.51 -2.56
N ALA A 46 -64.95 9.98 -1.55
CA ALA A 46 -63.54 9.66 -1.35
C ALA A 46 -63.31 8.16 -1.10
N VAL A 47 -64.29 7.47 -0.52
CA VAL A 47 -64.28 6.02 -0.29
C VAL A 47 -65.08 5.21 -1.32
N ASN A 48 -65.47 5.82 -2.44
CA ASN A 48 -66.21 5.20 -3.55
C ASN A 48 -67.64 4.70 -3.20
N LEU A 49 -68.29 5.24 -2.16
CA LEU A 49 -69.68 4.88 -1.80
C LEU A 49 -70.75 5.57 -2.66
N LYS A 50 -70.40 6.70 -3.30
CA LYS A 50 -71.28 7.39 -4.25
C LYS A 50 -70.56 7.59 -5.57
N GLU A 51 -71.19 7.16 -6.66
CA GLU A 51 -70.72 7.42 -8.01
C GLU A 51 -70.74 8.93 -8.33
N ARG A 52 -69.81 9.37 -9.18
CA ARG A 52 -69.65 10.78 -9.57
C ARG A 52 -70.10 10.99 -11.02
N LYS A 53 -70.77 12.11 -11.30
CA LYS A 53 -70.84 12.69 -12.65
C LYS A 53 -69.49 13.31 -13.03
N VAL A 54 -68.82 12.75 -14.02
CA VAL A 54 -67.53 13.25 -14.52
C VAL A 54 -67.80 14.42 -15.47
N GLU A 55 -67.64 15.66 -14.98
CA GLU A 55 -67.55 16.82 -15.87
C GLU A 55 -66.12 16.92 -16.40
N HIS A 56 -65.93 16.61 -17.68
CA HIS A 56 -64.67 16.79 -18.37
C HIS A 56 -64.46 18.28 -18.67
N LYS A 57 -63.71 18.98 -17.81
CA LYS A 57 -63.17 20.32 -18.11
C LYS A 57 -61.97 20.19 -19.06
N GLY A 58 -62.25 19.97 -20.34
CA GLY A 58 -61.25 20.05 -21.41
C GLY A 58 -61.84 20.84 -22.57
N ASN A 59 -61.16 21.92 -22.99
CA ASN A 59 -61.45 22.57 -24.26
C ASN A 59 -61.06 21.60 -25.38
N TYR A 60 -62.02 20.84 -25.88
CA TYR A 60 -61.82 20.06 -27.09
C TYR A 60 -61.87 21.02 -28.28
N SER A 61 -60.74 21.22 -28.94
CA SER A 61 -60.69 21.97 -30.19
C SER A 61 -61.30 21.12 -31.31
N GLU A 62 -62.26 21.69 -32.02
CA GLU A 62 -62.82 21.08 -33.22
C GLU A 62 -61.73 20.94 -34.30
N VAL A 63 -61.75 19.83 -35.02
CA VAL A 63 -60.77 19.49 -36.05
C VAL A 63 -61.50 19.07 -37.31
N THR A 64 -61.19 19.69 -38.43
CA THR A 64 -61.71 19.27 -39.74
C THR A 64 -60.69 18.37 -40.42
N VAL A 65 -61.13 17.17 -40.82
CA VAL A 65 -60.34 16.21 -41.61
C VAL A 65 -61.12 15.92 -42.89
N GLN A 66 -60.55 16.21 -44.07
CA GLN A 66 -61.22 16.09 -45.37
C GLN A 66 -62.65 16.70 -45.44
N GLY A 67 -62.87 17.86 -44.84
CA GLY A 67 -64.18 18.55 -44.87
C GLY A 67 -65.20 18.06 -43.84
N ASN A 68 -64.89 17.01 -43.05
CA ASN A 68 -65.71 16.58 -41.91
C ASN A 68 -65.18 17.21 -40.62
N THR A 69 -66.02 17.93 -39.89
CA THR A 69 -65.66 18.55 -38.61
C THR A 69 -65.95 17.61 -37.44
N PHE A 70 -64.93 17.30 -36.66
CA PHE A 70 -65.01 16.44 -35.48
C PHE A 70 -64.80 17.26 -34.21
N LYS A 71 -65.51 16.91 -33.15
CA LYS A 71 -65.39 17.56 -31.83
C LYS A 71 -63.99 17.53 -31.21
N SER A 72 -63.12 16.61 -31.65
CA SER A 72 -61.71 16.54 -31.22
C SER A 72 -60.89 15.66 -32.16
N MET A 73 -59.57 15.86 -32.14
CA MET A 73 -58.60 15.01 -32.84
C MET A 73 -58.75 13.52 -32.46
N SER A 74 -59.07 13.21 -31.21
CA SER A 74 -59.30 11.83 -30.77
C SER A 74 -60.56 11.22 -31.37
N HIS A 75 -61.61 12.03 -31.58
CA HIS A 75 -62.83 11.56 -32.21
C HIS A 75 -62.64 11.34 -33.72
N ALA A 76 -61.90 12.24 -34.38
CA ALA A 76 -61.46 12.04 -35.75
C ALA A 76 -60.60 10.75 -35.87
N ALA A 77 -59.61 10.57 -34.99
CA ALA A 77 -58.75 9.38 -34.95
C ALA A 77 -59.58 8.09 -34.88
N ILE A 78 -60.55 8.02 -33.95
CA ILE A 78 -61.44 6.87 -33.81
C ILE A 78 -62.30 6.65 -35.06
N HIS A 79 -62.89 7.72 -35.62
CA HIS A 79 -63.74 7.63 -36.82
C HIS A 79 -62.99 7.03 -38.02
N TYR A 80 -61.73 7.43 -38.23
CA TYR A 80 -60.90 6.89 -39.31
C TYR A 80 -60.10 5.62 -38.90
N GLY A 81 -60.40 5.03 -37.75
CA GLY A 81 -59.80 3.74 -37.33
C GLY A 81 -58.36 3.82 -36.82
N PHE A 82 -57.87 5.00 -36.44
CA PHE A 82 -56.54 5.21 -35.89
C PHE A 82 -56.55 5.40 -34.37
N LYS A 83 -55.47 4.96 -33.72
CA LYS A 83 -55.21 5.30 -32.31
C LYS A 83 -54.88 6.79 -32.19
N PRO A 84 -55.53 7.56 -31.30
CA PRO A 84 -55.27 8.99 -31.13
C PRO A 84 -53.78 9.31 -30.91
N GLU A 85 -53.05 8.44 -30.20
CA GLU A 85 -51.62 8.62 -29.92
C GLU A 85 -50.78 8.62 -31.20
N ARG A 86 -51.11 7.76 -32.17
CA ARG A 86 -50.40 7.64 -33.46
C ARG A 86 -50.59 8.87 -34.32
N ILE A 87 -51.81 9.42 -34.35
CA ILE A 87 -52.11 10.67 -35.07
C ILE A 87 -51.36 11.84 -34.43
N MET A 88 -51.40 11.95 -33.09
CA MET A 88 -50.70 13.01 -32.37
C MET A 88 -49.18 12.94 -32.55
N GLU A 89 -48.60 11.74 -32.59
CA GLU A 89 -47.16 11.54 -32.87
C GLU A 89 -46.77 12.01 -34.28
N ARG A 90 -47.61 11.71 -35.28
CA ARG A 90 -47.40 12.15 -36.66
C ARG A 90 -47.47 13.66 -36.81
N ILE A 91 -48.47 14.28 -36.20
CA ILE A 91 -48.61 15.75 -36.19
C ILE A 91 -47.42 16.40 -35.47
N ARG A 92 -46.95 15.86 -34.33
CA ARG A 92 -45.72 16.35 -33.68
C ARG A 92 -44.47 16.23 -34.55
N ARG A 93 -44.44 15.26 -35.48
CA ARG A 93 -43.38 15.10 -36.48
C ARG A 93 -43.57 15.98 -37.72
N GLY A 94 -44.49 16.94 -37.65
CA GLY A 94 -44.75 17.93 -38.70
C GLY A 94 -45.57 17.41 -39.87
N TRP A 95 -46.31 16.30 -39.70
CA TRP A 95 -47.22 15.80 -40.73
C TRP A 95 -48.47 16.69 -40.76
N THR A 96 -49.02 16.92 -41.95
CA THR A 96 -50.34 17.56 -42.06
C THR A 96 -51.42 16.65 -41.49
N ILE A 97 -52.60 17.20 -41.19
CA ILE A 97 -53.72 16.39 -40.64
C ILE A 97 -54.06 15.27 -41.63
N ASP A 98 -54.28 15.56 -42.91
CA ASP A 98 -54.64 14.52 -43.89
C ASP A 98 -53.51 13.49 -44.11
N GLU A 99 -52.24 13.89 -44.04
CA GLU A 99 -51.10 12.95 -44.03
C GLU A 99 -51.06 12.07 -42.77
N ALA A 100 -51.38 12.64 -41.61
CA ALA A 100 -51.37 11.92 -40.33
C ALA A 100 -52.39 10.77 -40.33
N PHE A 101 -53.51 10.99 -41.02
CA PHE A 101 -54.58 10.01 -41.24
C PHE A 101 -54.36 9.10 -42.46
N GLU A 102 -53.20 9.17 -43.13
CA GLU A 102 -52.87 8.38 -44.33
C GLU A 102 -53.85 8.61 -45.51
N LEU A 103 -54.49 9.77 -45.55
CA LEU A 103 -55.47 10.13 -46.58
C LEU A 103 -54.83 10.73 -47.83
N VAL A 104 -53.54 11.06 -47.76
CA VAL A 104 -52.71 11.53 -48.89
C VAL A 104 -51.39 10.75 -48.88
N GLU A 105 -50.98 10.24 -50.04
CA GLU A 105 -49.66 9.64 -50.20
C GLU A 105 -48.55 10.68 -50.07
N ARG A 106 -47.63 10.46 -49.14
CA ARG A 106 -46.48 11.35 -48.94
C ARG A 106 -45.43 11.12 -50.02
N SER A 107 -45.15 12.12 -50.84
CA SER A 107 -43.95 12.15 -51.69
C SER A 107 -42.70 12.20 -50.79
N ARG A 108 -42.02 11.06 -50.62
CA ARG A 108 -40.74 11.03 -49.90
C ARG A 108 -39.63 11.57 -50.82
N PRO A 109 -38.86 12.59 -50.42
CA PRO A 109 -37.61 12.88 -51.10
C PRO A 109 -36.70 11.66 -50.98
N ILE A 110 -36.04 11.27 -52.08
CA ILE A 110 -35.03 10.22 -52.12
C ILE A 110 -33.98 10.55 -51.06
N ASN A 111 -33.78 9.61 -50.14
CA ASN A 111 -33.00 9.78 -48.94
C ASN A 111 -31.53 10.02 -49.32
N ASN A 112 -31.05 11.25 -49.16
CA ASN A 112 -29.65 11.61 -49.29
C ASN A 112 -28.89 10.96 -48.12
N ARG A 113 -28.52 9.68 -48.25
CA ARG A 113 -27.68 8.96 -47.29
C ARG A 113 -26.28 9.52 -47.39
N TYR A 114 -25.98 10.41 -46.46
CA TYR A 114 -24.69 11.02 -46.16
C TYR A 114 -23.53 10.03 -46.30
N SER A 115 -22.89 10.06 -47.46
CA SER A 115 -21.53 9.57 -47.57
C SER A 115 -20.63 10.47 -46.73
N LEU A 116 -19.61 9.88 -46.11
CA LEU A 116 -18.70 10.58 -45.20
C LEU A 116 -17.26 10.24 -45.55
N THR A 117 -16.46 11.28 -45.67
CA THR A 117 -15.04 11.17 -46.02
C THR A 117 -14.22 11.18 -44.74
N VAL A 118 -13.41 10.16 -44.53
CA VAL A 118 -12.51 10.04 -43.35
C VAL A 118 -11.16 9.54 -43.83
N GLY A 119 -10.09 10.28 -43.51
CA GLY A 119 -8.74 9.95 -43.98
C GLY A 119 -8.61 9.91 -45.52
N GLY A 120 -9.38 10.74 -46.23
CA GLY A 120 -9.38 10.81 -47.70
C GLY A 120 -10.17 9.70 -48.42
N LYS A 121 -10.81 8.78 -47.70
CA LYS A 121 -11.69 7.74 -48.28
C LYS A 121 -13.16 8.04 -48.01
N VAL A 122 -14.01 7.84 -49.02
CA VAL A 122 -15.47 8.04 -48.92
C VAL A 122 -16.14 6.74 -48.48
N TYR A 123 -16.93 6.82 -47.42
CA TYR A 123 -17.72 5.73 -46.88
C TYR A 123 -19.20 6.01 -47.08
N GLU A 124 -19.99 4.99 -47.43
CA GLU A 124 -21.41 5.15 -47.72
C GLU A 124 -22.24 5.58 -46.51
N ASN A 125 -21.80 5.23 -45.30
CA ASN A 125 -22.45 5.55 -44.04
C ASN A 125 -21.53 5.22 -42.85
N GLN A 126 -21.95 5.59 -41.63
CA GLN A 126 -21.18 5.35 -40.41
C GLN A 126 -20.94 3.86 -40.13
N ASN A 127 -21.81 2.95 -40.58
CA ASN A 127 -21.59 1.52 -40.39
C ASN A 127 -20.45 1.02 -41.28
N ALA A 128 -20.42 1.46 -42.54
CA ALA A 128 -19.32 1.15 -43.46
C ALA A 128 -17.97 1.66 -42.93
N LEU A 129 -17.95 2.88 -42.36
CA LEU A 129 -16.77 3.40 -41.67
C LEU A 129 -16.39 2.56 -40.44
N ALA A 130 -17.36 2.25 -39.56
CA ALA A 130 -17.12 1.47 -38.36
C ALA A 130 -16.54 0.08 -38.70
N SER A 131 -17.11 -0.61 -39.69
CA SER A 131 -16.62 -1.89 -40.19
C SER A 131 -15.20 -1.79 -40.76
N ALA A 132 -14.89 -0.74 -41.53
CA ALA A 132 -13.57 -0.54 -42.12
C ALA A 132 -12.45 -0.35 -41.07
N PHE A 133 -12.79 0.20 -39.90
CA PHE A 133 -11.86 0.43 -38.80
C PHE A 133 -12.01 -0.56 -37.63
N ASN A 134 -12.69 -1.70 -37.85
CA ASN A 134 -12.93 -2.73 -36.82
C ASN A 134 -13.58 -2.20 -35.53
N LEU A 135 -14.48 -1.22 -35.67
CA LEU A 135 -15.27 -0.66 -34.58
C LEU A 135 -16.71 -1.14 -34.68
N SER A 136 -17.35 -1.30 -33.51
CA SER A 136 -18.80 -1.48 -33.52
C SER A 136 -19.48 -0.18 -33.95
N PRO A 137 -20.57 -0.21 -34.74
CA PRO A 137 -21.33 0.98 -35.11
C PRO A 137 -21.79 1.80 -33.89
N ASN A 138 -22.08 1.11 -32.78
CA ASN A 138 -22.45 1.76 -31.52
C ASN A 138 -21.27 2.49 -30.87
N THR A 139 -20.05 1.95 -30.96
CA THR A 139 -18.84 2.59 -30.45
C THR A 139 -18.53 3.87 -31.22
N LEU A 140 -18.55 3.79 -32.56
CA LEU A 140 -18.32 4.95 -33.41
C LEU A 140 -19.39 6.03 -33.17
N LYS A 141 -20.67 5.64 -33.12
CA LYS A 141 -21.77 6.55 -32.83
C LYS A 141 -21.64 7.18 -31.45
N ALA A 142 -21.25 6.44 -30.42
CA ALA A 142 -21.07 6.97 -29.08
C ALA A 142 -19.93 8.00 -29.01
N ARG A 143 -18.79 7.71 -29.65
CA ARG A 143 -17.65 8.64 -29.72
C ARG A 143 -18.03 9.95 -30.41
N VAL A 144 -18.71 9.88 -31.55
CA VAL A 144 -19.08 11.09 -32.31
C VAL A 144 -20.24 11.85 -31.64
N SER A 145 -21.35 11.17 -31.32
CA SER A 145 -22.57 11.86 -30.86
C SER A 145 -22.62 12.19 -29.37
N LYS A 146 -21.98 11.39 -28.51
CA LYS A 146 -22.00 11.63 -27.05
C LYS A 146 -20.74 12.32 -26.55
N GLN A 147 -19.58 12.01 -27.15
CA GLN A 147 -18.30 12.56 -26.72
C GLN A 147 -17.83 13.72 -27.63
N GLY A 148 -18.55 13.99 -28.73
CA GLY A 148 -18.27 15.12 -29.60
C GLY A 148 -17.00 14.96 -30.45
N TRP A 149 -16.50 13.73 -30.61
CA TRP A 149 -15.27 13.48 -31.37
C TRP A 149 -15.50 13.65 -32.88
N THR A 150 -14.46 14.08 -33.60
CA THR A 150 -14.45 14.01 -35.07
C THR A 150 -14.43 12.54 -35.52
N TYR A 151 -14.76 12.26 -36.79
CA TYR A 151 -14.71 10.88 -37.26
C TYR A 151 -13.28 10.35 -37.25
N GLU A 152 -12.29 11.17 -37.57
CA GLU A 152 -10.87 10.90 -37.54
C GLU A 152 -10.40 10.49 -36.14
N GLN A 153 -10.79 11.26 -35.11
CA GLN A 153 -10.54 10.91 -33.70
C GLN A 153 -11.28 9.64 -33.29
N ALA A 154 -12.54 9.48 -33.74
CA ALA A 154 -13.37 8.34 -33.39
C ALA A 154 -12.86 7.00 -33.95
N VAL A 155 -12.19 7.03 -35.11
CA VAL A 155 -11.53 5.87 -35.72
C VAL A 155 -10.06 5.71 -35.35
N GLY A 156 -9.47 6.69 -34.65
CA GLY A 156 -8.10 6.63 -34.15
C GLY A 156 -7.02 7.10 -35.14
N LEU A 157 -7.40 7.90 -36.15
CA LEU A 157 -6.48 8.57 -37.07
C LEU A 157 -5.91 9.88 -36.49
N GLU A 158 -6.58 10.47 -35.51
CA GLU A 158 -6.13 11.64 -34.76
C GLU A 158 -6.12 11.37 -33.25
N GLU A 159 -5.26 12.08 -32.51
CA GLU A 159 -5.20 11.97 -31.06
C GLU A 159 -6.52 12.43 -30.40
N ARG A 160 -6.97 11.66 -29.41
CA ARG A 160 -8.21 11.95 -28.67
C ARG A 160 -8.07 13.25 -27.85
N PRO A 161 -9.15 14.04 -27.67
CA PRO A 161 -9.15 15.18 -26.74
C PRO A 161 -8.87 14.73 -25.30
N ARG A 162 -7.92 15.37 -24.62
CA ARG A 162 -7.58 15.09 -23.21
C ARG A 162 -8.57 15.78 -22.27
N GLU A 163 -9.25 15.01 -21.41
CA GLU A 163 -10.14 15.56 -20.38
C GLU A 163 -9.36 15.74 -19.06
N ILE A 164 -8.99 16.98 -18.73
CA ILE A 164 -8.30 17.31 -17.48
C ILE A 164 -9.32 17.25 -16.33
N LYS A 165 -9.12 16.30 -15.41
CA LYS A 165 -10.00 16.08 -14.24
C LYS A 165 -9.42 16.61 -12.94
N TYR A 166 -8.10 16.69 -12.85
CA TYR A 166 -7.38 17.06 -11.65
C TYR A 166 -6.35 18.12 -12.01
N THR A 167 -6.40 19.26 -11.36
CA THR A 167 -5.38 20.30 -11.52
C THR A 167 -4.54 20.30 -10.25
N VAL A 168 -3.23 20.10 -10.33
CA VAL A 168 -2.32 20.08 -9.17
C VAL A 168 -1.07 20.86 -9.53
N CYS A 169 -0.73 21.88 -8.74
CA CYS A 169 0.37 22.83 -9.00
C CYS A 169 0.30 23.47 -10.40
N GLY A 170 -0.92 23.77 -10.86
CA GLY A 170 -1.17 24.35 -12.20
C GLY A 170 -1.07 23.36 -13.36
N LEU A 171 -0.73 22.10 -13.11
CA LEU A 171 -0.68 21.03 -14.11
C LEU A 171 -2.01 20.27 -14.15
N GLY A 172 -2.52 20.01 -15.35
CA GLY A 172 -3.75 19.25 -15.58
C GLY A 172 -3.48 17.76 -15.81
N PHE A 173 -4.21 16.90 -15.10
CA PHE A 173 -4.11 15.45 -15.16
C PHE A 173 -5.47 14.82 -15.47
N GLU A 174 -5.48 13.77 -16.31
CA GLU A 174 -6.68 13.01 -16.65
C GLU A 174 -7.12 12.08 -15.51
N SER A 175 -6.17 11.67 -14.66
CA SER A 175 -6.43 10.71 -13.59
C SER A 175 -5.59 10.94 -12.33
N MET A 176 -6.13 10.52 -11.18
CA MET A 176 -5.38 10.45 -9.91
C MET A 176 -4.16 9.51 -9.98
N ARG A 177 -4.16 8.55 -10.93
CA ARG A 177 -2.99 7.71 -11.19
C ARG A 177 -1.85 8.55 -11.79
N GLU A 178 -2.18 9.42 -12.73
CA GLU A 178 -1.21 10.34 -13.35
C GLU A 178 -0.65 11.32 -12.31
N VAL A 179 -1.50 11.85 -11.42
CA VAL A 179 -1.05 12.64 -10.25
C VAL A 179 -0.14 11.82 -9.34
N SER A 180 -0.46 10.55 -9.09
CA SER A 180 0.34 9.63 -8.26
C SER A 180 1.72 9.38 -8.85
N GLU A 181 1.78 9.07 -10.14
CA GLU A 181 3.02 8.83 -10.88
C GLU A 181 3.86 10.11 -10.98
N HIS A 182 3.23 11.26 -11.19
CA HIS A 182 3.92 12.55 -11.34
C HIS A 182 4.50 13.07 -10.01
N PHE A 183 3.74 13.00 -8.91
CA PHE A 183 4.15 13.55 -7.62
C PHE A 183 4.68 12.50 -6.63
N GLY A 184 4.71 11.22 -7.01
CA GLY A 184 5.19 10.13 -6.16
C GLY A 184 4.35 9.91 -4.90
N VAL A 185 3.08 10.31 -4.90
CA VAL A 185 2.15 10.11 -3.79
C VAL A 185 1.31 8.87 -4.08
N LEU A 186 1.25 7.92 -3.15
CA LEU A 186 0.42 6.73 -3.30
C LEU A 186 -1.03 7.11 -3.67
N ARG A 187 -1.58 6.42 -4.67
CA ARG A 187 -2.93 6.69 -5.19
C ARG A 187 -4.00 6.59 -4.10
N GLU A 188 -3.84 5.67 -3.16
CA GLU A 188 -4.71 5.49 -1.99
C GLU A 188 -4.68 6.73 -1.08
N THR A 189 -3.51 7.35 -0.93
CA THR A 189 -3.34 8.60 -0.17
C THR A 189 -4.02 9.78 -0.87
N LEU A 190 -3.87 9.89 -2.20
CA LEU A 190 -4.58 10.91 -2.99
C LEU A 190 -6.11 10.74 -2.87
N HIS A 191 -6.60 9.51 -2.92
CA HIS A 191 -8.02 9.21 -2.78
C HIS A 191 -8.55 9.54 -1.37
N MET A 192 -7.79 9.20 -0.33
CA MET A 192 -8.12 9.56 1.04
C MET A 192 -8.17 11.09 1.25
N ARG A 193 -7.20 11.82 0.69
CA ARG A 193 -7.15 13.30 0.75
C ARG A 193 -8.32 13.93 -0.02
N TRP A 194 -8.63 13.40 -1.21
CA TRP A 194 -9.79 13.85 -1.99
C TRP A 194 -11.11 13.64 -1.23
N ASN A 195 -11.30 12.49 -0.59
CA ASN A 195 -12.50 12.17 0.20
C ASN A 195 -12.60 13.00 1.48
N LYS A 196 -11.47 13.50 2.00
CA LYS A 196 -11.41 14.49 3.08
C LYS A 196 -11.66 15.93 2.61
N GLY A 197 -11.87 16.15 1.31
CA GLY A 197 -12.16 17.46 0.74
C GLY A 197 -10.95 18.27 0.29
N LEU A 198 -9.72 17.73 0.39
CA LEU A 198 -8.54 18.42 -0.13
C LEU A 198 -8.57 18.41 -1.67
N ARG A 199 -8.11 19.52 -2.26
CA ARG A 199 -8.09 19.76 -3.71
C ARG A 199 -6.75 20.38 -4.11
N ASP A 200 -6.49 20.41 -5.40
CA ASP A 200 -5.33 21.07 -5.98
C ASP A 200 -4.00 20.65 -5.34
N ASP A 201 -3.13 21.60 -5.03
CA ASP A 201 -1.82 21.41 -4.41
C ASP A 201 -1.90 20.67 -3.07
N ASP A 202 -3.02 20.80 -2.36
CA ASP A 202 -3.22 20.14 -1.08
C ASP A 202 -3.41 18.62 -1.20
N LEU A 203 -3.69 18.10 -2.42
CA LEU A 203 -3.70 16.66 -2.67
C LEU A 203 -2.33 16.03 -2.52
N VAL A 204 -1.27 16.76 -2.87
CA VAL A 204 0.11 16.26 -2.87
C VAL A 204 0.91 16.74 -1.65
N ARG A 205 0.40 17.73 -0.92
CA ARG A 205 1.04 18.30 0.26
C ARG A 205 1.18 17.28 1.40
N SER A 206 2.37 17.20 1.99
CA SER A 206 2.67 16.35 3.15
C SER A 206 2.42 17.12 4.45
N GLU A 207 1.47 16.67 5.28
CA GLU A 207 1.18 17.23 6.61
C GLU A 207 2.33 17.05 7.62
N ASN A 208 3.39 16.28 7.29
CA ASN A 208 4.48 15.92 8.21
C ASN A 208 5.88 16.33 7.73
N SER A 209 6.02 17.23 6.75
CA SER A 209 7.33 17.77 6.38
C SER A 209 7.70 18.93 7.29
N ALA A 210 8.53 18.69 8.31
CA ALA A 210 9.20 19.77 9.04
C ALA A 210 9.85 20.75 8.04
N GLU A 211 9.44 22.01 8.08
CA GLU A 211 9.92 23.07 7.19
C GLU A 211 11.43 23.27 7.43
N LYS A 212 12.26 22.75 6.52
CA LYS A 212 13.70 22.99 6.54
C LYS A 212 13.95 24.35 5.86
N PRO A 213 14.44 25.36 6.59
CA PRO A 213 14.77 26.65 5.99
C PRO A 213 15.94 26.50 5.01
N ILE A 214 15.93 27.28 3.94
CA ILE A 214 16.96 27.30 2.89
C ILE A 214 17.41 28.73 2.66
N THR A 215 18.69 28.94 2.40
CA THR A 215 19.24 30.24 2.05
C THR A 215 19.58 30.23 0.56
N VAL A 216 19.13 31.23 -0.20
CA VAL A 216 19.49 31.45 -1.61
C VAL A 216 19.94 32.91 -1.72
N GLU A 217 21.14 33.16 -2.25
CA GLU A 217 21.74 34.51 -2.36
C GLU A 217 21.77 35.29 -1.02
N GLY A 218 22.00 34.60 0.09
CA GLY A 218 22.02 35.22 1.43
C GLY A 218 20.63 35.54 2.01
N THR A 219 19.55 35.35 1.24
CA THR A 219 18.17 35.48 1.73
C THR A 219 17.68 34.14 2.29
N LYS A 220 17.22 34.13 3.54
CA LYS A 220 16.73 32.92 4.22
C LYS A 220 15.23 32.76 4.03
N PHE A 221 14.84 31.67 3.38
CA PHE A 221 13.45 31.26 3.17
C PHE A 221 13.07 30.16 4.18
N LYS A 222 11.80 30.14 4.60
CA LYS A 222 11.29 29.15 5.56
C LYS A 222 11.20 27.74 4.97
N SER A 223 11.10 27.63 3.64
CA SER A 223 11.10 26.35 2.92
C SER A 223 11.56 26.52 1.47
N ILE A 224 11.96 25.40 0.85
CA ILE A 224 12.22 25.31 -0.60
C ILE A 224 11.02 25.82 -1.40
N ALA A 225 9.79 25.50 -0.97
CA ALA A 225 8.57 25.95 -1.66
C ALA A 225 8.38 27.47 -1.60
N GLU A 226 8.76 28.12 -0.49
CA GLU A 226 8.73 29.59 -0.43
C GLU A 226 9.78 30.20 -1.36
N ALA A 227 11.00 29.67 -1.37
CA ALA A 227 12.04 30.10 -2.31
C ALA A 227 11.59 29.89 -3.77
N CYS A 228 10.94 28.76 -4.11
CA CYS A 228 10.43 28.47 -5.45
C CYS A 228 9.38 29.48 -5.92
N ARG A 229 8.52 29.98 -5.02
CA ARG A 229 7.54 31.02 -5.36
C ARG A 229 8.19 32.38 -5.62
N VAL A 230 9.25 32.71 -4.89
CA VAL A 230 9.95 33.99 -5.02
C VAL A 230 10.80 34.02 -6.29
N TYR A 231 11.47 32.91 -6.62
CA TYR A 231 12.32 32.79 -7.81
C TYR A 231 11.58 32.28 -9.06
N ASP A 232 10.27 32.06 -8.97
CA ASP A 232 9.41 31.50 -10.03
C ASP A 232 10.00 30.22 -10.67
N LYS A 233 10.34 29.23 -9.81
CA LYS A 233 10.93 27.95 -10.22
C LYS A 233 10.05 26.77 -9.84
N VAL A 234 10.01 25.76 -10.72
CA VAL A 234 9.28 24.51 -10.49
C VAL A 234 9.88 23.75 -9.31
N TYR A 235 9.08 23.52 -8.26
CA TYR A 235 9.51 22.86 -7.03
C TYR A 235 10.19 21.50 -7.28
N ALA A 236 9.62 20.66 -8.15
CA ALA A 236 10.17 19.34 -8.46
C ALA A 236 11.57 19.43 -9.07
N THR A 237 11.80 20.40 -9.98
CA THR A 237 13.10 20.65 -10.60
C THR A 237 14.13 21.05 -9.55
N ILE A 238 13.80 22.00 -8.69
CA ILE A 238 14.68 22.48 -7.64
C ILE A 238 14.95 21.40 -6.58
N LYS A 239 13.91 20.71 -6.14
CA LYS A 239 14.00 19.63 -5.17
C LYS A 239 14.88 18.49 -5.72
N GLY A 240 14.68 18.12 -6.99
CA GLY A 240 15.53 17.17 -7.70
C GLY A 240 16.99 17.64 -7.82
N ARG A 241 17.25 18.92 -8.10
CA ARG A 241 18.60 19.50 -8.11
C ARG A 241 19.27 19.37 -6.72
N LEU A 242 18.58 19.79 -5.66
CA LEU A 242 19.09 19.70 -4.28
C LEU A 242 19.31 18.25 -3.83
N ASP A 243 18.41 17.33 -4.16
CA ASP A 243 18.53 15.89 -3.85
C ASP A 243 19.63 15.20 -4.68
N ASN A 244 20.08 15.85 -5.75
CA ASN A 244 21.24 15.48 -6.56
C ASN A 244 22.51 16.27 -6.18
N GLY A 245 22.51 16.94 -5.02
CA GLY A 245 23.70 17.57 -4.45
C GLY A 245 24.00 18.98 -4.93
N TRP A 246 23.10 19.63 -5.68
CA TRP A 246 23.26 21.02 -6.09
C TRP A 246 23.21 21.95 -4.87
N THR A 247 23.99 23.03 -4.88
CA THR A 247 23.82 24.07 -3.86
C THR A 247 22.50 24.84 -4.09
N PRO A 248 21.94 25.50 -3.06
CA PRO A 248 20.78 26.36 -3.25
C PRO A 248 20.97 27.41 -4.35
N GLU A 249 22.14 28.02 -4.46
CA GLU A 249 22.46 29.01 -5.48
C GLU A 249 22.45 28.38 -6.87
N GLN A 250 23.10 27.23 -7.05
CA GLN A 250 23.07 26.50 -8.33
C GLN A 250 21.65 26.04 -8.68
N ALA A 251 20.90 25.56 -7.68
CA ALA A 251 19.58 25.00 -7.90
C ALA A 251 18.61 26.07 -8.41
N PHE A 252 18.64 27.27 -7.82
CA PHE A 252 17.67 28.33 -8.09
C PHE A 252 18.08 29.35 -9.16
N LEU A 253 19.39 29.60 -9.34
CA LEU A 253 19.89 30.70 -10.20
C LEU A 253 20.36 30.24 -11.58
N ILE A 254 20.38 28.93 -11.84
CA ILE A 254 20.71 28.37 -13.15
C ILE A 254 19.40 28.08 -13.90
N ASP A 255 19.06 28.98 -14.83
CA ASP A 255 17.78 28.97 -15.58
C ASP A 255 17.78 27.96 -16.73
N SER A 256 18.96 27.64 -17.24
CA SER A 256 19.17 26.56 -18.21
C SER A 256 20.65 26.22 -18.22
N MET A 257 21.01 24.96 -17.98
CA MET A 257 22.06 24.41 -18.83
C MET A 257 21.38 24.28 -20.18
N GLU A 258 21.87 25.02 -21.16
CA GLU A 258 21.63 24.68 -22.55
C GLU A 258 21.77 23.16 -22.68
N SER A 259 20.84 22.57 -23.41
CA SER A 259 20.98 21.25 -23.97
C SER A 259 22.18 21.26 -24.93
N THR A 260 23.40 21.31 -24.39
CA THR A 260 24.63 21.22 -25.17
C THR A 260 25.21 19.83 -24.93
N ALA A 261 24.58 18.89 -25.62
CA ALA A 261 25.37 17.92 -26.34
C ALA A 261 24.49 17.29 -27.43
N ASP A 262 24.74 17.76 -28.64
CA ASP A 262 24.51 17.01 -29.86
C ASP A 262 25.20 15.64 -29.70
N TYR A 263 24.44 14.63 -29.24
CA TYR A 263 24.92 13.27 -29.18
C TYR A 263 24.41 12.51 -30.39
N THR A 264 25.33 12.19 -31.29
CA THR A 264 25.11 11.30 -32.43
C THR A 264 25.39 9.85 -32.03
N GLY A 265 24.72 8.89 -32.66
CA GLY A 265 24.95 7.46 -32.45
C GLY A 265 24.55 6.67 -33.69
N PHE A 266 25.03 5.44 -33.79
CA PHE A 266 24.81 4.56 -34.93
C PHE A 266 23.66 3.60 -34.64
N ILE A 267 22.88 3.31 -35.67
CA ILE A 267 22.02 2.12 -35.72
C ILE A 267 22.68 1.10 -36.65
N TYR A 268 22.78 -0.15 -36.20
CA TYR A 268 23.42 -1.23 -36.94
C TYR A 268 22.56 -2.49 -36.95
N LYS A 269 22.83 -3.37 -37.91
CA LYS A 269 22.25 -4.68 -38.08
C LYS A 269 23.37 -5.73 -38.08
N ILE A 270 23.10 -6.88 -37.47
CA ILE A 270 23.91 -8.09 -37.59
C ILE A 270 22.99 -9.21 -38.05
N GLU A 271 23.44 -10.01 -39.01
CA GLU A 271 22.71 -11.20 -39.45
C GLU A 271 23.49 -12.46 -39.10
N VAL A 272 22.83 -13.40 -38.39
CA VAL A 272 23.43 -14.69 -38.01
C VAL A 272 22.44 -15.80 -38.39
N ASP A 273 22.88 -16.77 -39.18
CA ASP A 273 22.02 -17.85 -39.70
C ASP A 273 20.73 -17.34 -40.40
N GLY A 274 20.84 -16.24 -41.15
CA GLY A 274 19.73 -15.63 -41.89
C GLY A 274 18.69 -14.92 -41.03
N LYS A 275 18.97 -14.72 -39.73
CA LYS A 275 18.11 -14.01 -38.79
C LYS A 275 18.72 -12.67 -38.38
N PRO A 276 17.96 -11.57 -38.44
CA PRO A 276 18.49 -10.24 -38.15
C PRO A 276 18.50 -9.91 -36.66
N TYR A 277 19.45 -9.09 -36.25
CA TYR A 277 19.51 -8.37 -34.99
C TYR A 277 19.75 -6.90 -35.28
N VAL A 278 18.97 -6.02 -34.68
CA VAL A 278 19.15 -4.57 -34.77
C VAL A 278 19.63 -4.05 -33.43
N GLY A 279 20.68 -3.23 -33.43
CA GLY A 279 21.20 -2.60 -32.23
C GLY A 279 21.54 -1.14 -32.43
N GLN A 280 21.69 -0.42 -31.33
CA GLN A 280 22.19 0.95 -31.30
C GLN A 280 23.51 1.05 -30.53
N THR A 281 24.41 1.93 -30.96
CA THR A 281 25.65 2.22 -30.23
C THR A 281 26.01 3.70 -30.29
N ARG A 282 26.63 4.17 -29.20
CA ARG A 282 27.29 5.49 -29.13
C ARG A 282 28.81 5.36 -29.12
N ARG A 283 29.32 4.14 -29.19
CA ARG A 283 30.74 3.82 -29.30
C ARG A 283 31.08 3.59 -30.77
N ASP A 284 32.37 3.47 -31.03
CA ASP A 284 32.89 2.94 -32.28
C ASP A 284 32.17 1.62 -32.65
N THR A 285 31.78 1.49 -33.91
CA THR A 285 30.97 0.36 -34.39
C THR A 285 31.76 -0.96 -34.40
N GLN A 286 33.08 -0.90 -34.63
CA GLN A 286 33.95 -2.08 -34.57
C GLN A 286 34.15 -2.54 -33.13
N LEU A 287 34.33 -1.60 -32.19
CA LEU A 287 34.37 -1.94 -30.76
C LEU A 287 33.04 -2.53 -30.28
N ARG A 288 31.91 -2.02 -30.76
CA ARG A 288 30.60 -2.59 -30.40
C ARG A 288 30.45 -4.02 -30.94
N LEU A 289 30.95 -4.29 -32.13
CA LEU A 289 30.97 -5.62 -32.72
C LEU A 289 31.89 -6.57 -31.92
N SER A 290 33.08 -6.12 -31.50
CA SER A 290 33.96 -6.95 -30.66
C SER A 290 33.32 -7.31 -29.32
N GLU A 291 32.58 -6.40 -28.69
CA GLU A 291 31.83 -6.67 -27.47
C GLU A 291 30.78 -7.79 -27.64
N HIS A 292 30.16 -7.91 -28.83
CA HIS A 292 29.24 -9.01 -29.10
C HIS A 292 29.95 -10.37 -29.13
N PHE A 293 31.17 -10.44 -29.70
CA PHE A 293 31.98 -11.66 -29.66
C PHE A 293 32.45 -11.98 -28.24
N GLU A 294 32.94 -10.99 -27.48
CA GLU A 294 33.35 -11.19 -26.08
C GLU A 294 32.21 -11.75 -25.22
N CYS A 295 31.00 -11.19 -25.37
CA CYS A 295 29.83 -11.68 -24.65
C CYS A 295 29.48 -13.13 -25.06
N ALA A 296 29.51 -13.44 -26.36
CA ALA A 296 29.26 -14.80 -26.85
C ALA A 296 30.31 -15.81 -26.36
N LEU A 297 31.58 -15.41 -26.24
CA LEU A 297 32.65 -16.26 -25.72
C LEU A 297 32.59 -16.46 -24.20
N SER A 298 32.08 -15.46 -23.46
CA SER A 298 31.98 -15.51 -22.00
C SER A 298 30.96 -16.52 -21.47
N GLY A 299 29.96 -16.87 -22.28
CA GLY A 299 28.83 -17.73 -21.87
C GLY A 299 27.78 -17.05 -20.99
N ASP A 300 27.92 -15.75 -20.68
CA ASP A 300 26.96 -14.98 -19.87
C ASP A 300 25.95 -14.24 -20.75
N PHE A 301 25.03 -14.99 -21.37
CA PHE A 301 23.97 -14.47 -22.23
C PHE A 301 22.64 -15.20 -22.03
N SER A 302 21.55 -14.60 -22.51
CA SER A 302 20.21 -15.19 -22.44
C SER A 302 19.90 -16.09 -23.62
N ASP A 303 19.10 -17.13 -23.37
CA ASP A 303 18.54 -18.00 -24.41
C ASP A 303 17.74 -17.20 -25.45
N GLY A 304 17.90 -17.55 -26.73
CA GLY A 304 17.32 -16.89 -27.89
C GLY A 304 18.01 -15.57 -28.30
N SER A 305 19.12 -15.20 -27.67
CA SER A 305 19.83 -13.94 -27.97
C SER A 305 20.82 -14.07 -29.13
N ILE A 306 21.25 -12.93 -29.68
CA ILE A 306 22.30 -12.91 -30.71
C ILE A 306 23.63 -13.51 -30.21
N HIS A 307 23.95 -13.37 -28.92
CA HIS A 307 25.19 -13.91 -28.37
C HIS A 307 25.18 -15.44 -28.35
N GLU A 308 24.02 -16.06 -28.07
CA GLU A 308 23.84 -17.51 -28.19
C GLU A 308 23.99 -17.95 -29.65
N ALA A 309 23.40 -17.21 -30.59
CA ALA A 309 23.52 -17.51 -32.01
C ALA A 309 24.98 -17.43 -32.51
N ILE A 310 25.71 -16.38 -32.11
CA ILE A 310 27.14 -16.23 -32.42
C ILE A 310 27.93 -17.37 -31.77
N ARG A 311 27.62 -17.76 -30.54
CA ARG A 311 28.29 -18.89 -29.87
C ARG A 311 28.05 -20.20 -30.61
N ASN A 312 26.81 -20.49 -31.01
CA ASN A 312 26.46 -21.69 -31.76
C ASN A 312 27.16 -21.72 -33.13
N LEU A 313 27.27 -20.56 -33.79
CA LEU A 313 28.02 -20.44 -35.04
C LEU A 313 29.51 -20.72 -34.82
N ILE A 314 30.14 -20.12 -33.79
CA ILE A 314 31.53 -20.40 -33.40
C ILE A 314 31.73 -21.90 -33.16
N ASP A 315 30.81 -22.54 -32.45
CA ASP A 315 30.87 -23.98 -32.17
C ASP A 315 30.69 -24.85 -33.44
N SER A 316 29.98 -24.35 -34.45
CA SER A 316 29.71 -25.08 -35.69
C SER A 316 30.81 -24.96 -36.74
N ILE A 317 31.40 -23.78 -36.92
CA ILE A 317 32.32 -23.48 -38.04
C ILE A 317 33.71 -23.03 -37.59
N GLY A 318 33.95 -22.94 -36.28
CA GLY A 318 35.20 -22.46 -35.69
C GLY A 318 35.22 -20.94 -35.54
N GLU A 319 35.95 -20.47 -34.53
CA GLU A 319 36.01 -19.06 -34.12
C GLU A 319 36.45 -18.12 -35.25
N ASP A 320 37.56 -18.43 -35.93
CA ASP A 320 38.10 -17.58 -37.01
C ASP A 320 37.09 -17.38 -38.14
N LEU A 321 36.41 -18.44 -38.57
CA LEU A 321 35.45 -18.37 -39.68
C LEU A 321 34.12 -17.72 -39.26
N ALA A 322 33.69 -17.93 -38.01
CA ALA A 322 32.52 -17.27 -37.45
C ALA A 322 32.74 -15.75 -37.29
N ILE A 323 33.93 -15.32 -36.86
CA ILE A 323 34.28 -13.90 -36.77
C ILE A 323 34.18 -13.24 -38.14
N VAL A 324 34.77 -13.85 -39.18
CA VAL A 324 34.70 -13.33 -40.56
C VAL A 324 33.24 -13.28 -41.02
N THR A 325 32.49 -14.37 -40.85
CA THR A 325 31.08 -14.48 -41.30
C THR A 325 30.20 -13.39 -40.68
N VAL A 326 30.29 -13.19 -39.37
CA VAL A 326 29.46 -12.20 -38.65
C VAL A 326 29.94 -10.77 -38.93
N SER A 327 31.25 -10.56 -39.13
CA SER A 327 31.80 -9.25 -39.50
C SER A 327 31.38 -8.82 -40.91
N ASP A 328 31.36 -9.75 -41.86
CA ASP A 328 30.86 -9.49 -43.23
C ASP A 328 29.35 -9.21 -43.24
N ALA A 329 28.61 -9.74 -42.27
CA ALA A 329 27.18 -9.52 -42.07
C ALA A 329 26.83 -8.32 -41.16
N PHE A 330 27.83 -7.54 -40.73
CA PHE A 330 27.64 -6.34 -39.92
C PHE A 330 27.38 -5.11 -40.82
N GLU A 331 26.20 -4.52 -40.70
CA GLU A 331 25.75 -3.40 -41.53
C GLU A 331 25.42 -2.19 -40.67
N ILE A 332 25.94 -1.00 -41.02
CA ILE A 332 25.51 0.26 -40.41
C ILE A 332 24.26 0.73 -41.17
N LEU A 333 23.12 0.72 -40.48
CA LEU A 333 21.82 1.11 -41.06
C LEU A 333 21.63 2.62 -41.09
N GLU A 334 22.19 3.33 -40.10
CA GLU A 334 22.10 4.77 -40.01
C GLU A 334 23.39 5.38 -39.49
N GLU A 335 23.92 6.31 -40.28
CA GLU A 335 25.07 7.14 -39.94
C GLU A 335 24.77 8.09 -38.76
N PRO A 336 25.79 8.58 -38.05
CA PRO A 336 25.61 9.24 -36.77
C PRO A 336 24.84 10.56 -36.91
N HIS A 337 23.54 10.52 -36.58
CA HIS A 337 22.64 11.69 -36.64
C HIS A 337 21.89 11.91 -35.31
N HIS A 338 21.42 13.14 -35.08
CA HIS A 338 21.01 13.65 -33.78
C HIS A 338 19.60 13.19 -33.33
N THR A 339 19.57 12.68 -32.09
CA THR A 339 18.41 12.38 -31.21
C THR A 339 17.31 11.44 -31.72
N LYS A 340 16.82 10.60 -30.78
CA LYS A 340 15.82 9.52 -30.94
C LYS A 340 16.34 8.14 -31.39
N LEU A 341 17.56 7.77 -31.01
CA LEU A 341 18.13 6.43 -31.27
C LEU A 341 17.17 5.29 -30.89
N ASN A 342 16.47 5.38 -29.75
CA ASN A 342 15.48 4.38 -29.37
C ASN A 342 14.27 4.31 -30.34
N GLU A 343 13.80 5.45 -30.86
CA GLU A 343 12.72 5.46 -31.86
C GLU A 343 13.19 4.87 -33.20
N ARG A 344 14.46 5.11 -33.56
CA ARG A 344 15.08 4.58 -34.77
C ARG A 344 15.37 3.09 -34.65
N GLU A 345 15.88 2.63 -33.51
CA GLU A 345 16.04 1.20 -33.19
C GLU A 345 14.68 0.48 -33.26
N MET A 346 13.61 1.05 -32.68
CA MET A 346 12.24 0.52 -32.82
C MET A 346 11.77 0.45 -34.27
N HIS A 347 12.08 1.48 -35.07
CA HIS A 347 11.71 1.51 -36.48
C HIS A 347 12.35 0.36 -37.24
N PHE A 348 13.66 0.15 -37.10
CA PHE A 348 14.38 -0.91 -37.80
C PHE A 348 14.09 -2.31 -37.24
N ILE A 349 13.85 -2.47 -35.93
CA ILE A 349 13.37 -3.74 -35.37
C ILE A 349 12.05 -4.16 -36.03
N LYS A 350 11.17 -3.20 -36.29
CA LYS A 350 9.89 -3.44 -36.98
C LYS A 350 10.07 -3.68 -38.47
N GLU A 351 10.96 -2.94 -39.12
CA GLU A 351 11.24 -3.07 -40.56
C GLU A 351 11.83 -4.44 -40.90
N PHE A 352 12.79 -4.92 -40.09
CA PHE A 352 13.43 -6.22 -40.28
C PHE A 352 12.73 -7.37 -39.54
N ASP A 353 11.61 -7.11 -38.87
CA ASP A 353 10.88 -8.06 -38.02
C ASP A 353 11.77 -8.85 -37.05
N SER A 354 12.85 -8.20 -36.56
CA SER A 354 13.94 -8.85 -35.82
C SER A 354 13.55 -9.26 -34.40
N PHE A 355 12.36 -8.83 -33.93
CA PHE A 355 11.78 -9.27 -32.66
C PHE A 355 11.03 -10.61 -32.78
N ARG A 356 10.33 -10.86 -33.89
CA ARG A 356 9.55 -12.10 -34.07
C ARG A 356 10.35 -13.16 -34.81
N ASN A 357 11.14 -12.74 -35.78
CA ASN A 357 11.89 -13.59 -36.71
C ASN A 357 13.40 -13.34 -36.65
N GLY A 358 13.89 -12.71 -35.58
CA GLY A 358 15.30 -12.38 -35.36
C GLY A 358 15.75 -12.60 -33.92
N TYR A 359 16.82 -11.90 -33.52
CA TYR A 359 17.44 -12.07 -32.20
C TYR A 359 17.23 -10.90 -31.23
N ASN A 360 16.41 -9.91 -31.61
CA ASN A 360 16.00 -8.90 -30.64
C ASN A 360 15.03 -9.54 -29.66
N LEU A 361 15.40 -9.64 -28.38
CA LEU A 361 14.54 -10.25 -27.35
C LEU A 361 13.33 -9.40 -26.95
N ASN A 362 13.28 -8.13 -27.39
CA ASN A 362 12.21 -7.17 -27.08
C ASN A 362 11.93 -6.25 -28.28
N GLY A 363 10.68 -5.79 -28.43
CA GLY A 363 10.24 -4.89 -29.52
C GLY A 363 10.69 -3.44 -29.43
N GLY A 364 11.84 -3.16 -28.80
CA GLY A 364 12.53 -1.85 -28.84
C GLY A 364 12.19 -0.81 -27.75
N THR A 365 11.59 -1.17 -26.61
CA THR A 365 11.40 -0.21 -25.49
C THR A 365 12.52 -0.18 -24.45
N HIS A 366 13.53 -1.05 -24.59
CA HIS A 366 14.68 -1.15 -23.68
C HIS A 366 16.02 -1.03 -24.44
N GLY A 367 16.13 -0.01 -25.28
CA GLY A 367 17.41 0.43 -25.86
C GLY A 367 18.25 1.17 -24.82
N ILE A 368 19.50 0.72 -24.65
CA ILE A 368 20.39 0.96 -23.49
C ILE A 368 19.87 0.23 -22.25
N GLY A 369 20.50 -0.89 -21.92
CA GLY A 369 20.38 -1.50 -20.59
C GLY A 369 20.53 -0.41 -19.54
N THR A 370 19.44 -0.11 -18.84
CA THR A 370 19.41 0.79 -17.69
C THR A 370 20.12 0.10 -16.53
N GLN A 371 21.43 -0.07 -16.66
CA GLN A 371 22.32 0.09 -15.53
C GLN A 371 22.42 1.60 -15.28
N HIS A 372 21.31 2.21 -14.86
CA HIS A 372 21.34 3.55 -14.32
C HIS A 372 22.05 3.48 -12.96
N GLY A 373 23.38 3.49 -13.00
CA GLY A 373 24.10 4.22 -11.98
C GLY A 373 23.54 5.64 -11.96
N LYS A 374 23.24 6.18 -10.78
CA LYS A 374 22.79 7.56 -10.62
C LYS A 374 23.82 8.48 -11.27
N ALA A 375 23.38 9.42 -12.11
CA ALA A 375 24.26 10.41 -12.73
C ALA A 375 25.07 11.12 -11.64
N PHE A 376 26.36 11.27 -11.87
CA PHE A 376 27.33 11.71 -10.88
C PHE A 376 28.15 12.86 -11.47
N PHE A 377 28.31 13.93 -10.70
CA PHE A 377 28.99 15.14 -11.15
C PHE A 377 30.26 15.34 -10.34
N VAL A 378 31.30 15.84 -11.00
CA VAL A 378 32.54 16.29 -10.37
C VAL A 378 32.82 17.69 -10.91
N GLY A 379 32.65 18.71 -10.09
CA GLY A 379 32.61 20.09 -10.55
C GLY A 379 31.50 20.29 -11.59
N ASN A 380 31.91 20.73 -12.80
CA ASN A 380 31.00 20.98 -13.92
C ASN A 380 30.89 19.80 -14.91
N ILE A 381 31.59 18.69 -14.66
CA ILE A 381 31.62 17.54 -15.57
C ILE A 381 30.58 16.51 -15.12
N ARG A 382 29.69 16.12 -16.05
CA ARG A 382 28.64 15.12 -15.83
C ARG A 382 29.10 13.73 -16.29
N PHE A 383 29.02 12.76 -15.38
CA PHE A 383 29.20 11.35 -15.67
C PHE A 383 27.86 10.61 -15.55
N LYS A 384 27.64 9.59 -16.38
CA LYS A 384 26.43 8.75 -16.36
C LYS A 384 26.39 7.86 -15.12
N SER A 385 27.52 7.61 -14.46
CA SER A 385 27.59 6.88 -13.20
C SER A 385 28.86 7.19 -12.41
N ILE A 386 28.85 6.86 -11.11
CA ILE A 386 30.06 6.89 -10.26
C ILE A 386 31.18 6.01 -10.88
N ALA A 387 30.82 4.89 -11.52
CA ALA A 387 31.81 4.01 -12.16
C ALA A 387 32.47 4.65 -13.39
N GLU A 388 31.75 5.48 -14.13
CA GLU A 388 32.29 6.24 -15.26
C GLU A 388 33.20 7.38 -14.79
N ALA A 389 32.80 8.11 -13.76
CA ALA A 389 33.67 9.11 -13.14
C ALA A 389 34.94 8.48 -12.56
N ALA A 390 34.80 7.34 -11.87
CA ALA A 390 35.93 6.63 -11.31
C ALA A 390 36.94 6.20 -12.39
N ARG A 391 36.45 5.71 -13.55
CA ARG A 391 37.29 5.39 -14.71
C ARG A 391 37.96 6.63 -15.30
N HIS A 392 37.23 7.75 -15.42
CA HIS A 392 37.76 8.99 -15.97
C HIS A 392 38.90 9.58 -15.11
N TYR A 393 38.78 9.49 -13.78
CA TYR A 393 39.79 9.96 -12.85
C TYR A 393 40.75 8.85 -12.37
N GLU A 394 40.76 7.71 -13.06
CA GLU A 394 41.67 6.57 -12.80
C GLU A 394 41.67 6.05 -11.35
N ILE A 395 40.53 6.13 -10.67
CA ILE A 395 40.33 5.60 -9.32
C ILE A 395 39.36 4.43 -9.34
N LYS A 396 39.49 3.51 -8.38
CA LYS A 396 38.53 2.39 -8.26
C LYS A 396 37.14 2.93 -7.92
N ALA A 397 36.10 2.45 -8.59
CA ALA A 397 34.71 2.87 -8.35
C ALA A 397 34.27 2.68 -6.90
N ALA A 398 34.70 1.60 -6.24
CA ALA A 398 34.47 1.37 -4.82
C ALA A 398 35.13 2.43 -3.92
N THR A 399 36.33 2.89 -4.29
CA THR A 399 37.06 3.95 -3.56
C THR A 399 36.33 5.29 -3.68
N LEU A 400 35.91 5.67 -4.89
CA LEU A 400 35.12 6.89 -5.10
C LEU A 400 33.80 6.83 -4.32
N GLN A 401 33.11 5.69 -4.37
CA GLN A 401 31.86 5.48 -3.64
C GLN A 401 32.04 5.57 -2.11
N PHE A 402 33.13 5.02 -1.58
CA PHE A 402 33.46 5.11 -0.15
C PHE A 402 33.76 6.55 0.26
N ARG A 403 34.59 7.28 -0.51
CA ARG A 403 34.93 8.69 -0.24
C ARG A 403 33.68 9.57 -0.16
N LEU A 404 32.74 9.39 -1.08
CA LEU A 404 31.45 10.08 -1.08
C LEU A 404 30.57 9.70 0.12
N LYS A 405 30.51 8.43 0.49
CA LYS A 405 29.77 7.96 1.69
C LYS A 405 30.33 8.55 2.99
N SER A 406 31.62 8.83 3.03
CA SER A 406 32.30 9.48 4.15
C SER A 406 32.13 11.01 4.19
N GLY A 407 31.32 11.58 3.29
CA GLY A 407 30.99 13.00 3.25
C GLY A 407 31.97 13.89 2.49
N MET A 408 32.91 13.31 1.74
CA MET A 408 33.86 14.05 0.90
C MET A 408 33.15 14.64 -0.32
N LYS A 409 33.54 15.86 -0.71
CA LYS A 409 32.99 16.51 -1.91
C LYS A 409 33.43 15.78 -3.18
N PRO A 410 32.61 15.76 -4.25
CA PRO A 410 32.95 15.04 -5.47
C PRO A 410 34.30 15.42 -6.08
N GLU A 411 34.66 16.70 -6.05
CA GLU A 411 35.93 17.24 -6.57
C GLU A 411 37.13 16.69 -5.79
N ASP A 412 37.02 16.67 -4.46
CA ASP A 412 38.06 16.15 -3.57
C ASP A 412 38.12 14.62 -3.60
N ALA A 413 36.97 13.97 -3.82
CA ALA A 413 36.83 12.52 -3.82
C ALA A 413 37.46 11.86 -5.06
N VAL A 414 37.58 12.58 -6.17
CA VAL A 414 38.23 12.08 -7.39
C VAL A 414 39.72 12.38 -7.46
N ASN A 415 40.21 13.32 -6.66
CA ASN A 415 41.61 13.70 -6.68
C ASN A 415 42.47 12.58 -6.06
N PRO A 416 43.48 12.04 -6.78
CA PRO A 416 44.46 11.11 -6.22
C PRO A 416 45.28 11.74 -5.07
N ASP A 417 45.51 13.06 -5.14
CA ASP A 417 46.40 13.82 -4.25
C ASP A 417 45.70 14.39 -3.00
N SER A 418 44.36 14.28 -2.88
CA SER A 418 43.64 14.68 -1.65
C SER A 418 43.91 13.75 -0.46
N LEU A 419 44.68 12.68 -0.71
CA LEU A 419 45.31 11.81 0.28
C LEU A 419 46.82 11.76 0.05
N LEU A 420 47.49 12.90 -0.14
CA LEU A 420 48.85 13.01 0.39
C LEU A 420 48.74 12.74 1.89
N ASN A 421 48.94 11.48 2.25
CA ASN A 421 49.17 11.03 3.60
C ASN A 421 50.08 12.07 4.23
N GLU A 422 49.66 12.67 5.35
CA GLU A 422 50.59 13.35 6.24
C GLU A 422 51.72 12.34 6.49
N ARG A 423 52.88 12.55 5.84
CA ARG A 423 54.05 11.73 6.09
C ARG A 423 54.38 11.93 7.55
N ILE A 424 54.43 10.84 8.30
CA ILE A 424 54.67 10.94 9.73
C ILE A 424 56.15 10.77 9.95
N GLU A 425 56.77 11.84 10.42
CA GLU A 425 58.10 11.75 10.98
C GLU A 425 57.99 11.23 12.41
N PHE A 426 58.63 10.10 12.69
CA PHE A 426 58.69 9.55 14.04
C PHE A 426 60.11 9.03 14.31
N ARG A 427 60.78 9.61 15.30
CA ARG A 427 62.19 9.37 15.66
C ARG A 427 63.17 9.52 14.48
N GLY A 428 62.98 10.55 13.66
CA GLY A 428 63.86 10.87 12.52
C GLY A 428 63.70 9.97 11.29
N VAL A 429 62.71 9.06 11.30
CA VAL A 429 62.34 8.24 10.13
C VAL A 429 60.99 8.71 9.60
N GLN A 430 60.92 8.88 8.28
CA GLN A 430 59.70 9.29 7.57
C GLN A 430 58.89 8.07 7.17
N TYR A 431 57.64 7.99 7.60
CA TYR A 431 56.72 6.91 7.26
C TYR A 431 55.62 7.42 6.33
N GLU A 432 55.37 6.66 5.26
CA GLU A 432 54.40 7.03 4.23
C GLU A 432 52.96 7.09 4.75
N THR A 433 52.62 6.32 5.81
CA THR A 433 51.28 6.29 6.41
C THR A 433 51.32 5.98 7.91
N LYS A 434 50.24 6.33 8.63
CA LYS A 434 49.94 5.84 10.00
C LYS A 434 50.01 4.31 10.10
N LYS A 435 49.65 3.62 9.02
CA LYS A 435 49.66 2.15 8.93
C LYS A 435 51.07 1.57 8.77
N SER A 436 51.94 2.19 7.98
CA SER A 436 53.34 1.77 7.85
C SER A 436 54.11 2.03 9.15
N LEU A 437 53.79 3.13 9.84
CA LEU A 437 54.33 3.41 11.17
C LEU A 437 53.89 2.34 12.19
N ALA A 438 52.59 2.08 12.33
CA ALA A 438 52.07 1.06 13.26
C ALA A 438 52.67 -0.34 12.97
N LYS A 439 52.83 -0.69 11.68
CA LYS A 439 53.44 -1.96 11.26
C LYS A 439 54.91 -2.05 11.62
N ALA A 440 55.69 -0.97 11.46
CA ALA A 440 57.13 -0.96 11.77
C ALA A 440 57.41 -1.22 13.26
N TYR A 441 56.48 -0.84 14.13
CA TYR A 441 56.57 -1.04 15.58
C TYR A 441 55.71 -2.22 16.08
N GLY A 442 55.17 -3.05 15.19
CA GLY A 442 54.48 -4.30 15.56
C GLY A 442 53.08 -4.12 16.15
N VAL A 443 52.47 -2.94 16.02
CA VAL A 443 51.13 -2.64 16.57
C VAL A 443 50.07 -2.73 15.48
N SER A 444 48.93 -3.34 15.80
CA SER A 444 47.78 -3.39 14.88
C SER A 444 47.29 -1.98 14.55
N TYR A 445 47.17 -1.67 13.25
CA TYR A 445 46.72 -0.35 12.79
C TYR A 445 45.39 0.08 13.40
N SER A 446 44.44 -0.84 13.59
CA SER A 446 43.15 -0.53 14.21
C SER A 446 43.29 -0.09 15.67
N ASN A 447 44.19 -0.73 16.42
CA ASN A 447 44.46 -0.37 17.83
C ASN A 447 45.22 0.95 17.91
N PHE A 448 46.24 1.13 17.07
CA PHE A 448 46.99 2.39 16.95
C PHE A 448 46.05 3.55 16.60
N HIS A 449 45.21 3.39 15.57
CA HIS A 449 44.27 4.42 15.11
C HIS A 449 43.25 4.78 16.20
N ASN A 450 42.70 3.78 16.89
CA ASN A 450 41.77 4.03 18.00
C ASN A 450 42.46 4.81 19.14
N ARG A 451 43.66 4.37 19.56
CA ARG A 451 44.42 5.05 20.62
C ARG A 451 44.80 6.48 20.25
N TYR A 452 45.35 6.68 19.06
CA TYR A 452 45.86 7.97 18.62
C TYR A 452 44.74 8.97 18.25
N GLU A 453 43.79 8.57 17.40
CA GLU A 453 42.77 9.49 16.85
C GLU A 453 41.50 9.56 17.71
N GLN A 454 41.07 8.44 18.32
CA GLN A 454 39.80 8.38 19.04
C GLN A 454 39.97 8.63 20.55
N LEU A 455 41.10 8.18 21.12
CA LEU A 455 41.39 8.32 22.55
C LEU A 455 42.44 9.41 22.84
N GLY A 456 43.03 10.02 21.81
CA GLY A 456 43.97 11.15 21.93
C GLY A 456 45.31 10.80 22.57
N TRP A 457 45.78 9.55 22.48
CA TRP A 457 47.08 9.13 23.02
C TRP A 457 48.23 9.73 22.22
N THR A 458 49.40 9.88 22.85
CA THR A 458 50.63 10.28 22.11
C THR A 458 51.05 9.18 21.12
N LEU A 459 51.88 9.53 20.14
CA LEU A 459 52.41 8.56 19.16
C LEU A 459 53.18 7.43 19.85
N GLU A 460 54.00 7.77 20.84
CA GLU A 460 54.79 6.84 21.64
C GLU A 460 53.89 5.87 22.43
N GLN A 461 52.81 6.38 23.04
CA GLN A 461 51.84 5.56 23.79
C GLN A 461 50.99 4.68 22.87
N ALA A 462 50.53 5.23 21.74
CA ALA A 462 49.72 4.51 20.77
C ALA A 462 50.49 3.36 20.11
N LEU A 463 51.82 3.51 19.96
CA LEU A 463 52.77 2.50 19.50
C LEU A 463 53.28 1.57 20.62
N GLU A 464 52.74 1.67 21.85
CA GLU A 464 53.13 0.85 23.01
C GLU A 464 54.61 0.99 23.43
N LEU A 465 55.27 2.08 23.02
CA LEU A 465 56.65 2.41 23.42
C LEU A 465 56.70 3.08 24.80
N GLU A 466 55.58 3.66 25.21
CA GLU A 466 55.37 4.23 26.55
C GLU A 466 54.11 3.63 27.19
N PRO A 467 54.06 3.54 28.53
CA PRO A 467 52.89 3.05 29.23
C PRO A 467 51.66 3.93 28.90
N ALA A 468 50.50 3.28 28.81
CA ALA A 468 49.24 3.95 28.50
C ALA A 468 49.02 5.17 29.41
N PRO A 469 48.52 6.30 28.86
CA PRO A 469 48.17 7.45 29.68
C PRO A 469 47.13 7.02 30.73
N ALA A 470 47.26 7.52 31.95
CA ALA A 470 46.27 7.27 33.00
C ALA A 470 44.90 7.70 32.45
N ARG A 471 43.94 6.76 32.41
CA ARG A 471 42.63 7.01 31.81
C ARG A 471 42.00 8.22 32.51
N PRO A 472 41.43 9.20 31.79
CA PRO A 472 40.46 10.09 32.43
C PRO A 472 39.27 9.21 32.79
N PHE A 473 39.16 8.88 34.06
CA PHE A 473 38.19 7.95 34.59
C PHE A 473 36.78 8.48 34.28
N ALA A 474 35.91 7.61 33.76
CA ALA A 474 34.49 7.89 33.83
C ALA A 474 34.12 7.93 35.32
N HIS A 475 33.88 9.13 35.86
CA HIS A 475 33.69 9.44 37.29
C HIS A 475 32.50 8.76 37.99
N ASN A 476 31.88 7.72 37.41
CA ASN A 476 30.57 7.23 37.86
C ASN A 476 30.52 5.71 38.12
N ALA A 477 31.64 5.04 38.35
CA ALA A 477 31.63 3.68 38.86
C ALA A 477 31.90 3.73 40.37
N GLU A 478 30.88 3.47 41.19
CA GLU A 478 31.07 3.32 42.64
C GLU A 478 32.11 2.23 42.89
N GLU A 479 33.12 2.55 43.69
CA GLU A 479 34.15 1.60 44.12
C GLU A 479 33.50 0.55 45.03
N ILE A 480 33.66 -0.72 44.67
CA ILE A 480 33.09 -1.85 45.40
C ILE A 480 34.22 -2.50 46.19
N GLU A 481 34.23 -2.31 47.51
CA GLU A 481 35.18 -2.97 48.40
C GLU A 481 34.69 -4.38 48.75
N TYR A 482 35.54 -5.39 48.53
CA TYR A 482 35.25 -6.78 48.88
C TYR A 482 36.52 -7.49 49.37
N LYS A 483 36.45 -8.06 50.59
CA LYS A 483 37.56 -8.76 51.28
C LYS A 483 38.87 -7.96 51.33
N GLY A 484 38.77 -6.64 51.55
CA GLY A 484 39.91 -5.72 51.66
C GLY A 484 40.51 -5.29 50.32
N ASN A 485 39.92 -5.68 49.20
CA ASN A 485 40.28 -5.23 47.85
C ASN A 485 39.21 -4.30 47.29
N VAL A 486 39.62 -3.23 46.61
CA VAL A 486 38.71 -2.26 45.98
C VAL A 486 38.60 -2.56 44.49
N PHE A 487 37.37 -2.71 43.99
CA PHE A 487 37.08 -3.06 42.61
C PHE A 487 36.18 -2.02 41.93
N ASN A 488 36.50 -1.73 40.67
CA ASN A 488 35.91 -0.61 39.94
C ASN A 488 34.65 -1.02 39.14
N SER A 489 34.26 -2.31 39.19
CA SER A 489 33.01 -2.83 38.62
C SER A 489 32.74 -4.25 39.09
N LEU A 490 31.47 -4.66 39.02
CA LEU A 490 31.05 -6.06 39.28
C LEU A 490 31.72 -7.06 38.32
N SER A 491 32.02 -6.65 37.09
CA SER A 491 32.74 -7.49 36.12
C SER A 491 34.21 -7.71 36.50
N HIS A 492 34.85 -6.70 37.11
CA HIS A 492 36.22 -6.82 37.61
C HIS A 492 36.31 -7.74 38.83
N ILE A 493 35.27 -7.73 39.68
CA ILE A 493 35.13 -8.71 40.77
C ILE A 493 34.94 -10.11 40.20
N ASP A 494 34.07 -10.29 39.19
CA ASP A 494 33.85 -11.58 38.53
C ASP A 494 35.16 -12.15 37.95
N GLU A 495 35.96 -11.33 37.27
CA GLU A 495 37.28 -11.74 36.74
C GLU A 495 38.27 -12.13 37.84
N HIS A 496 38.36 -11.34 38.92
CA HIS A 496 39.25 -11.64 40.05
C HIS A 496 38.87 -12.93 40.79
N LEU A 497 37.56 -13.24 40.85
CA LEU A 497 37.04 -14.47 41.44
C LEU A 497 37.01 -15.66 40.46
N GLY A 498 37.52 -15.50 39.23
CA GLY A 498 37.55 -16.55 38.21
C GLY A 498 36.17 -16.94 37.67
N ARG A 499 35.20 -16.02 37.72
CA ARG A 499 33.82 -16.21 37.25
C ARG A 499 33.63 -15.60 35.87
N ALA A 500 32.58 -16.04 35.17
CA ALA A 500 32.21 -15.46 33.89
C ALA A 500 31.77 -13.99 34.05
N THR A 501 32.24 -13.12 33.16
CA THR A 501 31.94 -11.69 33.20
C THR A 501 30.42 -11.43 33.12
N GLY A 502 29.89 -10.71 34.10
CA GLY A 502 28.47 -10.38 34.20
C GLY A 502 27.65 -11.33 35.07
N TYR A 503 28.26 -12.33 35.71
CA TYR A 503 27.62 -13.22 36.68
C TYR A 503 27.03 -12.44 37.86
N SER A 504 27.82 -11.56 38.49
CA SER A 504 27.38 -10.80 39.67
C SER A 504 26.26 -9.80 39.31
N SER A 505 26.36 -9.16 38.14
CA SER A 505 25.30 -8.29 37.60
C SER A 505 24.00 -9.05 37.33
N GLY A 506 24.09 -10.26 36.78
CA GLY A 506 22.96 -11.15 36.53
C GLY A 506 22.25 -11.59 37.81
N CYS A 507 22.99 -11.81 38.90
CA CYS A 507 22.41 -12.21 40.19
C CYS A 507 21.73 -11.03 40.90
N LEU A 508 22.35 -9.84 40.89
CA LEU A 508 21.72 -8.61 41.39
C LEU A 508 20.40 -8.29 40.66
N SER A 509 20.36 -8.47 39.34
CA SER A 509 19.14 -8.26 38.55
C SER A 509 17.98 -9.19 38.93
N LYS A 510 18.31 -10.33 39.58
CA LYS A 510 17.37 -11.32 40.09
C LYS A 510 17.07 -11.14 41.59
N GLY A 511 17.54 -10.05 42.20
CA GLY A 511 17.25 -9.66 43.58
C GLY A 511 18.22 -10.21 44.63
N TRP A 512 19.38 -10.74 44.25
CA TRP A 512 20.38 -11.25 45.20
C TRP A 512 21.22 -10.10 45.77
N SER A 513 21.56 -10.15 47.05
CA SER A 513 22.50 -9.23 47.68
C SER A 513 23.95 -9.56 47.32
N LEU A 514 24.86 -8.58 47.45
CA LEU A 514 26.28 -8.81 47.20
C LEU A 514 26.85 -9.90 48.12
N GLU A 515 26.46 -9.91 49.39
CA GLU A 515 26.88 -10.93 50.37
C GLU A 515 26.38 -12.35 49.99
N GLU A 516 25.19 -12.46 49.42
CA GLU A 516 24.63 -13.73 48.91
C GLU A 516 25.34 -14.21 47.63
N ILE A 517 25.75 -13.29 46.76
CA ILE A 517 26.49 -13.59 45.51
C ILE A 517 27.92 -14.05 45.81
N PHE A 518 28.49 -13.56 46.90
CA PHE A 518 29.87 -13.82 47.30
C PHE A 518 30.03 -14.99 48.28
N GLY A 519 28.93 -15.48 48.86
CA GLY A 519 28.86 -16.81 49.48
C GLY A 519 29.11 -16.88 50.99
N ASP A 520 29.06 -15.75 51.70
CA ASP A 520 29.32 -15.68 53.14
C ASP A 520 28.03 -15.77 54.02
N ALA A 521 26.85 -15.89 53.41
CA ALA A 521 25.57 -16.14 54.10
C ALA A 521 25.04 -17.56 53.85
N GLU A 522 24.41 -18.20 54.86
CA GLU A 522 23.65 -19.42 54.66
C GLU A 522 22.63 -19.21 53.54
N ARG A 523 22.72 -20.03 52.48
CA ARG A 523 21.82 -19.93 51.33
C ARG A 523 20.38 -19.97 51.83
N PRO A 524 19.56 -18.95 51.58
CA PRO A 524 18.13 -19.13 51.70
C PRO A 524 17.80 -20.28 50.76
N LYS A 525 17.22 -21.36 51.28
CA LYS A 525 16.62 -22.39 50.42
C LYS A 525 15.64 -21.63 49.55
N GLN A 526 16.01 -21.37 48.29
CA GLN A 526 15.13 -20.68 47.37
C GLN A 526 13.83 -21.46 47.38
N GLU A 527 12.78 -20.85 47.95
CA GLU A 527 11.42 -21.27 47.72
C GLU A 527 11.22 -21.12 46.22
N ALA A 528 11.48 -22.22 45.53
CA ALA A 528 11.34 -22.31 44.10
C ALA A 528 9.92 -21.89 43.79
N TRP A 529 9.79 -20.83 43.01
CA TRP A 529 8.55 -20.23 42.48
C TRP A 529 7.58 -21.23 41.79
N ASN A 530 7.92 -22.52 41.79
CA ASN A 530 7.25 -23.62 41.08
C ASN A 530 6.61 -24.68 42.01
N ARG A 531 6.57 -24.51 43.33
CA ARG A 531 5.78 -25.40 44.21
C ARG A 531 4.43 -24.76 44.56
N LYS A 532 3.56 -24.62 43.54
CA LYS A 532 2.13 -24.57 43.84
C LYS A 532 1.64 -26.00 43.87
N GLU A 533 1.22 -26.46 45.04
CA GLU A 533 0.59 -27.76 45.18
C GLU A 533 -0.66 -27.78 44.29
N ILE A 534 -0.82 -28.85 43.52
CA ILE A 534 -1.96 -29.04 42.63
C ILE A 534 -2.68 -30.29 43.08
N GLU A 535 -3.93 -30.14 43.46
CA GLU A 535 -4.83 -31.26 43.65
C GLU A 535 -5.41 -31.69 42.30
N TYR A 536 -5.22 -32.95 41.94
CA TYR A 536 -5.79 -33.56 40.75
C TYR A 536 -6.26 -34.97 41.10
N ASP A 537 -7.54 -35.25 40.84
CA ASP A 537 -8.21 -36.52 41.13
C ASP A 537 -8.11 -37.00 42.59
N GLY A 538 -8.18 -36.04 43.53
CA GLY A 538 -8.11 -36.31 44.97
C GLY A 538 -6.70 -36.58 45.53
N VAL A 539 -5.66 -36.46 44.70
CA VAL A 539 -4.26 -36.55 45.10
C VAL A 539 -3.61 -35.17 44.99
N VAL A 540 -2.89 -34.76 46.04
CA VAL A 540 -2.17 -33.49 46.07
C VAL A 540 -0.73 -33.69 45.61
N TYR A 541 -0.40 -33.07 44.47
CA TYR A 541 0.94 -33.12 43.90
C TYR A 541 1.73 -31.88 44.33
N PRO A 542 3.01 -32.04 44.71
CA PRO A 542 3.81 -30.94 45.26
C PRO A 542 4.17 -29.85 44.23
N SER A 543 3.95 -30.11 42.94
CA SER A 543 4.15 -29.14 41.86
C SER A 543 3.50 -29.57 40.55
N GLN A 544 3.35 -28.63 39.62
CA GLN A 544 2.97 -28.92 38.23
C GLN A 544 3.92 -29.92 37.56
N THR A 545 5.21 -29.90 37.94
CA THR A 545 6.23 -30.79 37.41
C THR A 545 6.01 -32.21 37.92
N ALA A 546 5.77 -32.38 39.22
CA ALA A 546 5.48 -33.71 39.80
C ALA A 546 4.21 -34.31 39.19
N LEU A 547 3.19 -33.48 38.96
CA LEU A 547 1.98 -33.90 38.26
C LEU A 547 2.26 -34.23 36.79
N ALA A 548 3.06 -33.44 36.07
CA ALA A 548 3.40 -33.74 34.67
C ALA A 548 4.25 -35.02 34.51
N ASP A 549 5.18 -35.26 35.44
CA ASP A 549 6.07 -36.42 35.43
C ASP A 549 5.29 -37.73 35.70
N GLU A 550 4.35 -37.71 36.65
CA GLU A 550 3.47 -38.87 36.94
C GLU A 550 2.66 -39.30 35.70
N PHE A 551 2.19 -38.33 34.92
CA PHE A 551 1.43 -38.57 33.69
C PHE A 551 2.32 -38.71 32.43
N GLY A 552 3.65 -38.68 32.60
CA GLY A 552 4.63 -38.90 31.53
C GLY A 552 4.68 -37.81 30.46
N ILE A 553 4.38 -36.57 30.82
CA ILE A 553 4.32 -35.42 29.89
C ILE A 553 5.48 -34.47 30.14
N GLU A 554 6.13 -34.03 29.05
CA GLU A 554 7.21 -33.05 29.16
C GLU A 554 6.68 -31.73 29.75
N ARG A 555 7.27 -31.30 30.88
CA ARG A 555 6.88 -30.10 31.64
C ARG A 555 6.61 -28.86 30.78
N LYS A 556 7.42 -28.62 29.74
CA LYS A 556 7.26 -27.45 28.84
C LYS A 556 5.97 -27.53 28.02
N VAL A 557 5.58 -28.72 27.60
CA VAL A 557 4.33 -28.98 26.86
C VAL A 557 3.13 -28.76 27.77
N PHE A 558 3.19 -29.30 29.00
CA PHE A 558 2.15 -29.10 30.00
C PHE A 558 1.94 -27.61 30.35
N GLU A 559 3.03 -26.87 30.59
CA GLU A 559 3.00 -25.45 30.92
C GLU A 559 2.44 -24.60 29.77
N HIS A 560 2.82 -24.90 28.52
CA HIS A 560 2.30 -24.20 27.35
C HIS A 560 0.80 -24.44 27.11
N ARG A 561 0.32 -25.67 27.35
CA ARG A 561 -1.11 -26.02 27.24
C ARG A 561 -1.95 -25.22 28.24
N LEU A 562 -1.53 -25.15 29.50
CA LEU A 562 -2.23 -24.34 30.52
C LEU A 562 -2.22 -22.85 30.18
N LYS A 563 -1.09 -22.29 29.72
CA LYS A 563 -0.99 -20.89 29.26
C LYS A 563 -1.87 -20.59 28.04
N SER A 564 -2.17 -21.60 27.24
CA SER A 564 -3.04 -21.51 26.07
C SER A 564 -4.52 -21.74 26.41
N GLY A 565 -4.88 -21.79 27.70
CA GLY A 565 -6.25 -21.87 28.19
C GLY A 565 -6.84 -23.27 28.28
N TRP A 566 -6.01 -24.33 28.28
CA TRP A 566 -6.50 -25.71 28.41
C TRP A 566 -6.93 -26.05 29.84
N GLU A 567 -7.94 -26.91 29.98
CA GLU A 567 -8.34 -27.46 31.27
C GLU A 567 -7.28 -28.47 31.78
N LEU A 568 -7.13 -28.57 33.11
CA LEU A 568 -6.06 -29.34 33.76
C LEU A 568 -6.06 -30.83 33.33
N LYS A 569 -7.25 -31.44 33.24
CA LYS A 569 -7.44 -32.83 32.79
C LYS A 569 -6.99 -33.08 31.34
N ASP A 570 -7.17 -32.08 30.47
CA ASP A 570 -6.84 -32.18 29.04
C ASP A 570 -5.36 -31.87 28.80
N ALA A 571 -4.78 -30.99 29.60
CA ALA A 571 -3.36 -30.71 29.57
C ALA A 571 -2.50 -31.93 29.95
N LEU A 572 -3.03 -32.83 30.79
CA LEU A 572 -2.42 -34.09 31.26
C LEU A 572 -2.59 -35.30 30.32
N LYS A 573 -3.10 -35.12 29.10
CA LYS A 573 -3.15 -36.20 28.10
C LYS A 573 -1.80 -36.32 27.38
N ASN A 574 -1.21 -37.52 27.42
CA ASN A 574 0.06 -37.85 26.74
C ASN A 574 -0.15 -38.17 25.26
N GLU A 575 -0.99 -37.39 24.59
CA GLU A 575 -1.15 -37.47 23.15
C GLU A 575 -0.26 -36.39 22.53
N ASN A 576 0.68 -36.87 21.71
CA ASN A 576 1.66 -36.06 21.02
C ASN A 576 0.95 -35.33 19.85
N HIS A 577 0.20 -34.26 20.16
CA HIS A 577 -0.60 -33.48 19.20
C HIS A 577 0.22 -32.77 18.10
N SER A 578 1.54 -33.02 17.99
CA SER A 578 2.32 -32.58 16.84
C SER A 578 1.97 -33.36 15.56
N LYS A 579 1.31 -34.52 15.69
CA LYS A 579 0.72 -35.25 14.56
C LYS A 579 -0.79 -35.06 14.59
N ARG A 580 -1.31 -34.13 13.78
CA ARG A 580 -2.75 -34.08 13.51
C ARG A 580 -3.09 -35.32 12.69
N SER A 581 -3.77 -36.29 13.29
CA SER A 581 -4.34 -37.40 12.54
C SER A 581 -5.41 -36.86 11.60
N VAL A 582 -5.46 -37.43 10.40
CA VAL A 582 -6.36 -36.99 9.32
C VAL A 582 -7.12 -38.19 8.82
N GLN A 583 -8.44 -38.07 8.74
CA GLN A 583 -9.31 -39.09 8.17
C GLN A 583 -9.50 -38.80 6.69
N CYS A 584 -9.34 -39.80 5.83
CA CYS A 584 -9.58 -39.71 4.40
C CYS A 584 -10.26 -41.01 3.94
N GLU A 585 -11.42 -40.91 3.27
CA GLU A 585 -12.21 -42.07 2.81
C GLU A 585 -12.56 -43.07 3.93
N GLY A 586 -12.74 -42.58 5.16
CA GLY A 586 -13.04 -43.43 6.31
C GLY A 586 -11.83 -44.13 6.94
N VAL A 587 -10.63 -44.02 6.35
CA VAL A 587 -9.37 -44.50 6.93
C VAL A 587 -8.70 -43.39 7.74
N GLN A 588 -8.26 -43.71 8.95
CA GLN A 588 -7.55 -42.77 9.81
C GLN A 588 -6.04 -42.88 9.59
N TYR A 589 -5.39 -41.77 9.23
CA TYR A 589 -3.95 -41.66 9.06
C TYR A 589 -3.34 -40.88 10.22
N ASP A 590 -2.21 -41.37 10.74
CA ASP A 590 -1.54 -40.77 11.91
C ASP A 590 -1.03 -39.35 11.63
N SER A 591 -0.78 -38.98 10.37
CA SER A 591 -0.37 -37.64 9.97
C SER A 591 -0.70 -37.30 8.52
N ILE A 592 -0.69 -36.01 8.19
CA ILE A 592 -0.79 -35.51 6.79
C ILE A 592 0.30 -36.11 5.90
N ARG A 593 1.50 -36.39 6.43
CA ARG A 593 2.59 -37.01 5.67
C ARG A 593 2.35 -38.49 5.41
N ASP A 594 1.70 -39.19 6.33
CA ASP A 594 1.33 -40.61 6.16
C ASP A 594 0.18 -40.73 5.14
N LEU A 595 -0.79 -39.80 5.19
CA LEU A 595 -1.81 -39.64 4.16
C LEU A 595 -1.17 -39.38 2.77
N ALA A 596 -0.28 -38.40 2.67
CA ALA A 596 0.39 -38.07 1.41
C ALA A 596 1.20 -39.26 0.85
N ARG A 597 1.88 -40.03 1.71
CA ARG A 597 2.62 -41.23 1.31
C ARG A 597 1.70 -42.34 0.79
N ALA A 598 0.55 -42.56 1.44
CA ALA A 598 -0.41 -43.58 1.02
C ALA A 598 -0.96 -43.30 -0.39
N TYR A 599 -1.21 -42.03 -0.73
CA TYR A 599 -1.68 -41.61 -2.04
C TYR A 599 -0.56 -41.21 -3.02
N LYS A 600 0.72 -41.45 -2.65
CA LYS A 600 1.93 -41.16 -3.45
C LYS A 600 2.02 -39.70 -3.91
N LEU A 601 1.66 -38.76 -3.03
CA LEU A 601 1.72 -37.33 -3.25
C LEU A 601 2.79 -36.68 -2.35
N ASP A 602 3.22 -35.48 -2.73
CA ASP A 602 4.13 -34.68 -1.92
C ASP A 602 3.45 -34.19 -0.63
N GLY A 603 4.15 -34.33 0.51
CA GLY A 603 3.59 -33.99 1.82
C GLY A 603 3.31 -32.50 2.00
N GLU A 604 4.07 -31.63 1.34
CA GLU A 604 3.90 -30.17 1.39
C GLU A 604 2.72 -29.74 0.52
N LEU A 605 2.49 -30.41 -0.61
CA LEU A 605 1.32 -30.20 -1.47
C LEU A 605 0.01 -30.50 -0.72
N VAL A 606 -0.08 -31.67 -0.06
CA VAL A 606 -1.28 -32.07 0.70
C VAL A 606 -1.48 -31.14 1.90
N TRP A 607 -0.42 -30.78 2.63
CA TRP A 607 -0.48 -29.80 3.72
C TRP A 607 -0.95 -28.41 3.25
N GLY A 608 -0.42 -27.92 2.12
CA GLY A 608 -0.80 -26.65 1.52
C GLY A 608 -2.26 -26.61 1.07
N ARG A 609 -2.78 -27.72 0.53
CA ARG A 609 -4.21 -27.87 0.16
C ARG A 609 -5.12 -27.85 1.40
N ILE A 610 -4.79 -28.62 2.44
CA ILE A 610 -5.56 -28.65 3.70
C ILE A 610 -5.56 -27.28 4.40
N ASN A 611 -4.42 -26.57 4.41
CA ASN A 611 -4.35 -25.21 4.96
C ASN A 611 -5.18 -24.19 4.17
N ARG A 612 -5.36 -24.42 2.87
CA ARG A 612 -6.30 -23.68 2.00
C ARG A 612 -7.74 -24.21 2.11
N LYS A 613 -8.05 -24.94 3.19
CA LYS A 613 -9.38 -25.46 3.55
C LYS A 613 -9.92 -26.52 2.59
N TRP A 614 -9.06 -27.24 1.86
CA TRP A 614 -9.48 -28.44 1.15
C TRP A 614 -9.79 -29.55 2.16
N THR A 615 -10.79 -30.37 1.87
CA THR A 615 -11.00 -31.62 2.62
C THR A 615 -9.83 -32.58 2.39
N PRO A 616 -9.54 -33.51 3.32
CA PRO A 616 -8.51 -34.52 3.13
C PRO A 616 -8.65 -35.27 1.81
N GLU A 617 -9.87 -35.65 1.45
CA GLU A 617 -10.20 -36.39 0.24
C GLU A 617 -9.98 -35.56 -1.03
N GLN A 618 -10.28 -34.26 -1.01
CA GLN A 618 -9.93 -33.34 -2.09
C GLN A 618 -8.42 -33.12 -2.18
N ALA A 619 -7.74 -33.01 -1.03
CA ALA A 619 -6.31 -32.72 -0.97
C ALA A 619 -5.46 -33.82 -1.61
N VAL A 620 -5.94 -35.07 -1.53
CA VAL A 620 -5.32 -36.23 -2.19
C VAL A 620 -5.88 -36.54 -3.58
N GLY A 621 -6.89 -35.78 -4.05
CA GLY A 621 -7.46 -35.91 -5.39
C GLY A 621 -8.46 -37.05 -5.58
N VAL A 622 -8.94 -37.66 -4.48
CA VAL A 622 -10.05 -38.63 -4.51
C VAL A 622 -11.36 -37.93 -4.88
N HIS A 623 -11.60 -36.76 -4.27
CA HIS A 623 -12.70 -35.89 -4.64
C HIS A 623 -12.22 -34.78 -5.59
N PRO A 624 -13.06 -34.35 -6.54
CA PRO A 624 -12.68 -33.33 -7.51
C PRO A 624 -12.25 -32.02 -6.84
N GLU A 625 -11.28 -31.34 -7.44
CA GLU A 625 -10.68 -30.11 -6.89
C GLU A 625 -11.75 -29.07 -6.56
N PRO A 626 -11.69 -28.42 -5.38
CA PRO A 626 -12.52 -27.24 -5.12
C PRO A 626 -12.11 -26.15 -6.12
N ASN A 627 -13.08 -25.62 -6.86
CA ASN A 627 -12.85 -24.71 -7.97
C ASN A 627 -12.38 -23.32 -7.49
N LEU A 628 -11.09 -23.23 -7.15
CA LEU A 628 -10.45 -22.10 -6.47
C LEU A 628 -9.98 -20.99 -7.41
N ARG A 629 -10.37 -21.01 -8.69
CA ARG A 629 -10.18 -19.89 -9.63
C ARG A 629 -11.18 -18.73 -9.44
N SER A 630 -11.98 -18.75 -8.37
CA SER A 630 -13.10 -17.81 -8.12
C SER A 630 -12.92 -16.88 -6.91
N LEU A 631 -11.69 -16.71 -6.39
CA LEU A 631 -11.39 -15.66 -5.39
C LEU A 631 -11.18 -14.26 -6.00
N THR A 632 -11.66 -14.04 -7.22
CA THR A 632 -12.11 -12.72 -7.68
C THR A 632 -13.64 -12.70 -7.71
N PRO A 633 -14.29 -11.62 -7.22
CA PRO A 633 -15.71 -11.62 -6.92
C PRO A 633 -16.54 -11.63 -8.21
N THR A 634 -17.09 -12.79 -8.57
CA THR A 634 -18.18 -12.90 -9.56
C THR A 634 -19.34 -13.72 -8.99
N ASN A 635 -20.18 -13.02 -8.21
CA ASN A 635 -21.65 -12.97 -8.17
C ASN A 635 -22.58 -14.15 -8.52
N ALA A 636 -22.14 -15.41 -8.62
CA ALA A 636 -23.04 -16.51 -9.02
C ALA A 636 -22.97 -17.76 -8.12
N VAL A 637 -22.92 -17.58 -6.79
CA VAL A 637 -23.14 -18.69 -5.85
C VAL A 637 -24.63 -18.76 -5.53
N LYS A 638 -25.30 -19.84 -5.96
CA LYS A 638 -26.68 -20.11 -5.58
C LYS A 638 -26.76 -20.36 -4.07
N VAL A 639 -27.72 -19.73 -3.40
CA VAL A 639 -27.90 -19.84 -1.95
C VAL A 639 -29.31 -20.30 -1.69
N GLU A 640 -29.48 -21.41 -0.99
CA GLU A 640 -30.78 -21.89 -0.52
C GLU A 640 -31.03 -21.32 0.87
N VAL A 641 -32.18 -20.66 1.07
CA VAL A 641 -32.60 -20.09 2.35
C VAL A 641 -34.08 -20.36 2.52
N GLU A 642 -34.47 -20.98 3.63
CA GLU A 642 -35.86 -21.40 3.93
C GLU A 642 -36.51 -22.27 2.83
N GLY A 643 -35.72 -23.10 2.13
CA GLY A 643 -36.21 -23.97 1.06
C GLY A 643 -36.45 -23.28 -0.29
N VAL A 644 -36.01 -22.03 -0.44
CA VAL A 644 -36.03 -21.28 -1.70
C VAL A 644 -34.61 -21.11 -2.24
N GLU A 645 -34.38 -21.54 -3.48
CA GLU A 645 -33.10 -21.33 -4.17
C GLU A 645 -33.00 -19.91 -4.77
N TYR A 646 -32.03 -19.13 -4.30
CA TYR A 646 -31.69 -17.84 -4.88
C TYR A 646 -30.51 -17.98 -5.85
N SER A 647 -30.59 -17.29 -6.99
CA SER A 647 -29.59 -17.38 -8.06
C SER A 647 -28.21 -16.82 -7.69
N SER A 648 -28.12 -15.99 -6.66
CA SER A 648 -26.87 -15.46 -6.15
C SER A 648 -26.96 -14.99 -4.70
N VAL A 649 -25.81 -14.89 -4.03
CA VAL A 649 -25.66 -14.16 -2.76
C VAL A 649 -26.20 -12.72 -2.86
N GLU A 650 -26.11 -12.09 -4.03
CA GLU A 650 -26.61 -10.73 -4.22
C GLU A 650 -28.15 -10.69 -4.31
N ALA A 651 -28.76 -11.68 -4.96
CA ALA A 651 -30.21 -11.83 -5.02
C ALA A 651 -30.81 -12.08 -3.63
N VAL A 652 -30.18 -12.96 -2.83
CA VAL A 652 -30.65 -13.25 -1.47
C VAL A 652 -30.41 -12.07 -0.51
N CYS A 653 -29.25 -11.43 -0.56
CA CYS A 653 -28.95 -10.21 0.21
C CYS A 653 -29.91 -9.06 -0.14
N SER A 654 -30.21 -8.86 -1.43
CA SER A 654 -31.15 -7.83 -1.89
C SER A 654 -32.58 -8.14 -1.48
N TYR A 655 -32.99 -9.41 -1.51
CA TYR A 655 -34.32 -9.85 -1.10
C TYR A 655 -34.56 -9.61 0.40
N TYR A 656 -33.61 -10.00 1.25
CA TYR A 656 -33.68 -9.84 2.70
C TYR A 656 -33.20 -8.46 3.20
N GLY A 657 -32.76 -7.57 2.30
CA GLY A 657 -32.36 -6.20 2.64
C GLY A 657 -31.08 -6.10 3.48
N VAL A 658 -30.14 -7.03 3.31
CA VAL A 658 -28.85 -7.04 4.01
C VAL A 658 -27.73 -6.63 3.07
N ASP A 659 -26.87 -5.72 3.51
CA ASP A 659 -25.68 -5.35 2.74
C ASP A 659 -24.72 -6.55 2.60
N LYS A 660 -24.20 -6.77 1.40
CA LYS A 660 -23.33 -7.89 1.07
C LYS A 660 -22.07 -7.96 1.93
N SER A 661 -21.51 -6.80 2.26
CA SER A 661 -20.34 -6.69 3.15
C SER A 661 -20.69 -7.09 4.57
N THR A 662 -21.90 -6.77 5.01
CA THR A 662 -22.44 -7.18 6.32
C THR A 662 -22.70 -8.68 6.37
N TYR A 663 -23.28 -9.25 5.33
CA TYR A 663 -23.51 -10.70 5.18
C TYR A 663 -22.18 -11.47 5.30
N TYR A 664 -21.17 -11.13 4.49
CA TYR A 664 -19.85 -11.78 4.59
C TYR A 664 -19.14 -11.49 5.91
N GLY A 665 -19.28 -10.27 6.45
CA GLY A 665 -18.72 -9.91 7.74
C GLY A 665 -19.31 -10.71 8.90
N ARG A 666 -20.58 -11.14 8.82
CA ARG A 666 -21.26 -12.00 9.81
C ARG A 666 -20.81 -13.46 9.66
N LEU A 667 -20.73 -13.98 8.44
CA LEU A 667 -20.21 -15.33 8.18
C LEU A 667 -18.76 -15.50 8.64
N ASN A 668 -17.90 -14.50 8.38
CA ASN A 668 -16.50 -14.52 8.83
C ASN A 668 -16.35 -14.53 10.36
N ARG A 669 -17.40 -14.14 11.09
CA ARG A 669 -17.48 -14.20 12.57
C ARG A 669 -18.14 -15.50 13.06
N GLY A 670 -18.40 -16.45 12.16
CA GLY A 670 -18.97 -17.76 12.47
C GLY A 670 -20.50 -17.80 12.50
N ALA A 671 -21.20 -16.79 11.98
CA ALA A 671 -22.65 -16.83 11.85
C ALA A 671 -23.09 -17.82 10.73
N THR A 672 -24.29 -18.38 10.85
CA THR A 672 -24.94 -19.15 9.77
C THR A 672 -25.46 -18.23 8.66
N VAL A 673 -25.92 -18.79 7.53
CA VAL A 673 -26.47 -18.01 6.40
C VAL A 673 -27.72 -17.25 6.85
N GLU A 674 -28.59 -17.91 7.60
CA GLU A 674 -29.83 -17.38 8.15
C GLU A 674 -29.54 -16.24 9.14
N GLN A 675 -28.54 -16.43 10.02
CA GLN A 675 -28.06 -15.40 10.93
C GLN A 675 -27.39 -14.22 10.20
N ALA A 676 -26.64 -14.51 9.13
CA ALA A 676 -25.99 -13.49 8.32
C ALA A 676 -27.02 -12.61 7.60
N LEU A 677 -28.13 -13.20 7.15
CA LEU A 677 -29.29 -12.53 6.54
C LEU A 677 -30.22 -11.86 7.57
N GLY A 678 -29.99 -12.07 8.87
CA GLY A 678 -30.79 -11.48 9.94
C GLY A 678 -32.15 -12.15 10.13
N LEU A 679 -32.32 -13.37 9.64
CA LEU A 679 -33.49 -14.23 9.89
C LEU A 679 -33.43 -14.88 11.27
N GLU A 680 -32.22 -15.10 11.77
CA GLU A 680 -31.94 -15.55 13.13
C GLU A 680 -31.03 -14.56 13.87
N ASP A 681 -31.25 -14.43 15.17
CA ASP A 681 -30.38 -13.61 16.02
C ASP A 681 -28.98 -14.23 16.14
N ILE A 682 -27.95 -13.44 15.81
CA ILE A 682 -26.56 -13.85 16.07
C ILE A 682 -26.33 -13.85 17.58
N PRO A 683 -25.85 -14.94 18.20
CA PRO A 683 -25.52 -14.95 19.61
C PRO A 683 -24.44 -13.90 19.89
N VAL A 684 -24.83 -12.84 20.60
CA VAL A 684 -23.97 -11.70 20.92
C VAL A 684 -22.79 -12.18 21.79
N GLN A 685 -21.56 -11.98 21.33
CA GLN A 685 -20.39 -12.05 22.21
C GLN A 685 -20.52 -10.94 23.27
N LYS A 686 -20.87 -11.34 24.49
CA LYS A 686 -21.32 -10.52 25.64
C LYS A 686 -20.26 -9.62 26.30
N HIS A 687 -19.39 -8.95 25.56
CA HIS A 687 -18.37 -8.07 26.18
C HIS A 687 -18.43 -6.59 25.76
N THR A 688 -19.48 -6.13 25.09
CA THR A 688 -19.55 -4.74 24.63
C THR A 688 -20.40 -3.82 25.51
N ALA A 689 -21.54 -4.29 26.02
CA ALA A 689 -22.46 -3.50 26.84
C ALA A 689 -22.20 -3.69 28.34
N PHE A 690 -22.22 -2.60 29.10
CA PHE A 690 -21.99 -2.63 30.55
C PHE A 690 -22.71 -1.46 31.24
N THR A 691 -22.94 -1.61 32.55
CA THR A 691 -23.50 -0.54 33.39
C THR A 691 -22.43 -0.02 34.32
N LEU A 692 -22.22 1.29 34.35
CA LEU A 692 -21.27 1.96 35.23
C LEU A 692 -22.03 3.00 36.06
N ASN A 693 -21.95 2.89 37.39
CA ASN A 693 -22.61 3.80 38.35
C ASN A 693 -24.11 3.99 38.07
N GLY A 694 -24.82 2.92 37.68
CA GLY A 694 -26.26 2.96 37.37
C GLY A 694 -26.61 3.49 35.98
N VAL A 695 -25.62 3.88 35.16
CA VAL A 695 -25.82 4.31 33.78
C VAL A 695 -25.47 3.18 32.81
N TYR A 696 -26.41 2.85 31.92
CA TYR A 696 -26.25 1.82 30.91
C TYR A 696 -25.53 2.36 29.66
N TYR A 697 -24.50 1.65 29.22
CA TYR A 697 -23.75 1.93 28.00
C TYR A 697 -23.86 0.76 27.03
N ALA A 698 -24.28 1.05 25.80
CA ALA A 698 -24.56 0.02 24.78
C ALA A 698 -23.27 -0.58 24.17
N SER A 699 -22.16 0.15 24.26
CA SER A 699 -20.85 -0.30 23.80
C SER A 699 -19.73 0.48 24.48
N HIS A 700 -18.48 0.01 24.37
CA HIS A 700 -17.30 0.80 24.75
C HIS A 700 -17.27 2.16 24.04
N THR A 701 -17.66 2.22 22.76
CA THR A 701 -17.71 3.46 21.99
C THR A 701 -18.83 4.41 22.45
N ASP A 702 -19.97 3.87 22.87
CA ASP A 702 -21.07 4.65 23.47
C ASP A 702 -20.64 5.22 24.83
N ALA A 703 -19.94 4.41 25.63
CA ALA A 703 -19.32 4.86 26.86
C ALA A 703 -18.26 5.94 26.60
N GLU A 704 -17.33 5.72 25.68
CA GLU A 704 -16.29 6.70 25.32
C GLU A 704 -16.91 8.04 24.90
N ARG A 705 -17.95 8.02 24.07
CA ARG A 705 -18.65 9.23 23.60
C ARG A 705 -19.35 9.98 24.74
N ARG A 706 -20.12 9.27 25.58
CA ARG A 706 -20.89 9.88 26.68
C ARG A 706 -20.00 10.34 27.84
N LEU A 707 -18.85 9.70 28.01
CA LEU A 707 -17.84 10.03 29.01
C LEU A 707 -16.79 11.01 28.48
N GLY A 708 -16.82 11.37 27.19
CA GLY A 708 -15.85 12.30 26.59
C GLY A 708 -14.42 11.77 26.50
N LEU A 709 -14.26 10.44 26.38
CA LEU A 709 -12.96 9.78 26.19
C LEU A 709 -12.64 9.64 24.69
N PRO A 710 -11.36 9.68 24.28
CA PRO A 710 -10.96 9.36 22.91
C PRO A 710 -11.38 7.93 22.52
N GLU A 711 -11.80 7.74 21.27
CA GLU A 711 -12.26 6.44 20.78
C GLU A 711 -11.15 5.38 20.88
N GLY A 712 -11.50 4.20 21.40
CA GLY A 712 -10.57 3.09 21.66
C GLY A 712 -9.84 3.13 23.01
N THR A 713 -10.04 4.18 23.82
CA THR A 713 -9.42 4.35 25.14
C THR A 713 -9.82 3.24 26.13
N ILE A 714 -11.11 2.89 26.20
CA ILE A 714 -11.59 1.84 27.11
C ILE A 714 -11.00 0.50 26.71
N SER A 715 -11.02 0.18 25.41
CA SER A 715 -10.47 -1.07 24.88
C SER A 715 -8.96 -1.21 25.11
N SER A 716 -8.19 -0.11 24.99
CA SER A 716 -6.74 -0.10 25.28
C SER A 716 -6.46 -0.32 26.77
N ARG A 717 -7.22 0.33 27.66
CA ARG A 717 -7.07 0.21 29.12
C ARG A 717 -7.41 -1.20 29.63
N LEU A 718 -8.42 -1.84 29.05
CA LEU A 718 -8.77 -3.24 29.36
C LEU A 718 -7.65 -4.22 28.94
N LYS A 719 -6.99 -4.01 27.80
CA LYS A 719 -5.83 -4.82 27.37
C LYS A 719 -4.62 -4.72 28.31
N LEU A 720 -4.53 -3.63 29.07
CA LEU A 720 -3.51 -3.43 30.11
C LEU A 720 -3.92 -4.01 31.47
N GLY A 721 -5.02 -4.77 31.53
CA GLY A 721 -5.47 -5.47 32.74
C GLY A 721 -6.31 -4.63 33.70
N LYS A 722 -6.77 -3.43 33.29
CA LYS A 722 -7.63 -2.58 34.15
C LYS A 722 -9.06 -3.08 34.21
N SER A 723 -9.76 -2.77 35.31
CA SER A 723 -11.20 -3.04 35.44
C SER A 723 -12.03 -2.10 34.54
N ILE A 724 -13.27 -2.48 34.21
CA ILE A 724 -14.16 -1.63 33.39
C ILE A 724 -14.44 -0.29 34.08
N GLN A 725 -14.53 -0.28 35.41
CA GLN A 725 -14.71 0.92 36.22
C GLN A 725 -13.50 1.87 36.07
N GLU A 726 -12.28 1.34 36.15
CA GLU A 726 -11.05 2.11 35.96
C GLU A 726 -10.84 2.57 34.51
N ALA A 727 -11.29 1.76 33.55
CA ALA A 727 -11.18 2.09 32.13
C ALA A 727 -12.04 3.30 31.75
N CYS A 728 -13.19 3.47 32.42
CA CYS A 728 -14.20 4.49 32.13
C CYS A 728 -14.07 5.80 32.92
N VAL A 729 -13.06 5.96 33.76
CA VAL A 729 -12.87 7.20 34.52
C VAL A 729 -12.56 8.37 33.56
N VAL A 730 -13.35 9.44 33.66
CA VAL A 730 -13.16 10.71 32.94
C VAL A 730 -12.06 11.50 33.62
N GLY A 731 -10.93 11.56 32.92
CA GLY A 731 -9.72 12.22 33.36
C GLY A 731 -8.60 11.71 32.47
N ASN A 732 -7.82 12.64 31.91
CA ASN A 732 -6.42 12.28 31.67
C ASN A 732 -5.91 11.77 33.01
N LEU A 733 -5.36 10.55 33.04
CA LEU A 733 -4.61 10.06 34.20
C LEU A 733 -3.82 11.27 34.71
N ALA A 734 -4.14 11.72 35.93
CA ALA A 734 -3.47 12.85 36.55
C ALA A 734 -1.99 12.68 36.22
N LYS A 735 -1.43 13.63 35.45
CA LYS A 735 -0.01 13.58 35.12
C LYS A 735 0.67 13.39 36.47
N LYS A 736 1.35 12.26 36.67
CA LYS A 736 1.80 11.86 38.00
C LYS A 736 2.68 13.00 38.50
N ALA A 737 2.20 13.71 39.53
CA ALA A 737 2.91 14.85 40.07
C ALA A 737 4.28 14.35 40.54
N ILE A 738 5.31 15.09 40.16
CA ILE A 738 6.70 14.72 40.45
C ILE A 738 7.24 15.74 41.41
N GLU A 739 7.68 15.27 42.56
CA GLU A 739 8.44 16.08 43.49
C GLU A 739 9.92 16.03 43.11
N TYR A 740 10.55 17.19 42.98
CA TYR A 740 11.98 17.32 42.72
C TYR A 740 12.51 18.50 43.53
N LYS A 741 13.48 18.22 44.43
CA LYS A 741 14.05 19.19 45.38
C LYS A 741 13.00 19.98 46.18
N GLY A 742 11.96 19.29 46.67
CA GLY A 742 10.91 19.90 47.50
C GLY A 742 9.89 20.77 46.75
N VAL A 743 9.95 20.81 45.41
CA VAL A 743 8.95 21.48 44.57
C VAL A 743 8.17 20.43 43.78
N THR A 744 6.84 20.53 43.80
CA THR A 744 5.95 19.63 43.06
C THR A 744 5.69 20.17 41.66
N TYR A 745 6.00 19.36 40.65
CA TYR A 745 5.75 19.64 39.24
C TYR A 745 4.57 18.82 38.75
N GLU A 746 3.71 19.43 37.95
CA GLU A 746 2.51 18.76 37.40
C GLU A 746 2.86 17.54 36.53
N SER A 747 4.10 17.42 36.02
CA SER A 747 4.53 16.29 35.20
C SER A 747 6.03 16.24 34.97
N MET A 748 6.50 15.09 34.46
CA MET A 748 7.90 14.92 34.03
C MET A 748 8.29 15.85 32.87
N GLN A 749 7.31 16.27 32.06
CA GLN A 749 7.52 17.24 30.99
C GLN A 749 7.66 18.66 31.56
N ALA A 750 6.87 19.01 32.57
CA ALA A 750 7.00 20.29 33.27
C ALA A 750 8.34 20.38 34.01
N LEU A 751 8.75 19.30 34.67
CA LEU A 751 10.08 19.20 35.29
C LEU A 751 11.20 19.32 34.24
N ALA A 752 11.12 18.59 33.13
CA ALA A 752 12.12 18.66 32.06
C ALA A 752 12.24 20.06 31.47
N LYS A 753 11.11 20.76 31.29
CA LYS A 753 11.08 22.15 30.81
C LYS A 753 11.68 23.12 31.82
N HIS A 754 11.35 22.99 33.10
CA HIS A 754 11.92 23.83 34.17
C HIS A 754 13.44 23.65 34.29
N LEU A 755 13.92 22.41 34.13
CA LEU A 755 15.34 22.09 34.23
C LEU A 755 16.12 22.34 32.93
N ASN A 756 15.43 22.72 31.85
CA ASN A 756 15.93 22.87 30.49
C ASN A 756 16.65 21.62 29.93
N VAL A 757 16.08 20.44 30.16
CA VAL A 757 16.64 19.15 29.72
C VAL A 757 15.70 18.44 28.73
N PRO A 758 16.22 17.65 27.76
CA PRO A 758 15.37 16.95 26.81
C PRO A 758 14.45 15.92 27.49
N TYR A 759 13.13 16.11 27.40
CA TYR A 759 12.12 15.23 28.02
C TYR A 759 12.35 13.74 27.72
N LYS A 760 12.70 13.39 26.47
CA LYS A 760 12.91 11.99 26.07
C LYS A 760 14.08 11.33 26.83
N LYS A 761 15.15 12.08 27.11
CA LYS A 761 16.28 11.58 27.91
C LYS A 761 15.86 11.38 29.36
N LEU A 762 15.19 12.37 29.95
CA LEU A 762 14.71 12.30 31.33
C LEU A 762 13.73 11.14 31.53
N HIS A 763 12.80 10.96 30.59
CA HIS A 763 11.87 9.86 30.57
C HIS A 763 12.55 8.50 30.46
N TYR A 764 13.56 8.36 29.58
CA TYR A 764 14.31 7.13 29.41
C TYR A 764 15.08 6.73 30.67
N HIS A 765 15.77 7.67 31.31
CA HIS A 765 16.52 7.38 32.55
C HIS A 765 15.60 7.01 33.72
N VAL A 766 14.46 7.68 33.88
CA VAL A 766 13.55 7.39 35.00
C VAL A 766 12.71 6.13 34.74
N LYS A 767 12.22 5.89 33.52
CA LYS A 767 11.29 4.78 33.23
C LYS A 767 11.97 3.52 32.70
N ALA A 768 12.90 3.64 31.76
CA ALA A 768 13.56 2.48 31.16
C ALA A 768 14.72 1.99 32.03
N MET A 769 15.51 2.92 32.61
CA MET A 769 16.60 2.56 33.53
C MET A 769 16.20 2.52 35.02
N LYS A 770 14.93 2.78 35.35
CA LYS A 770 14.37 2.76 36.72
C LYS A 770 15.14 3.63 37.74
N ARG A 771 15.74 4.75 37.31
CA ARG A 771 16.52 5.65 38.18
C ARG A 771 15.63 6.61 38.98
N SER A 772 16.17 7.11 40.10
CA SER A 772 15.55 8.22 40.83
C SER A 772 15.56 9.49 39.97
N ILE A 773 14.66 10.41 40.26
CA ILE A 773 14.50 11.64 39.47
C ILE A 773 15.71 12.57 39.68
N ASP A 774 16.29 12.57 40.88
CA ASP A 774 17.51 13.31 41.17
C ASP A 774 18.71 12.81 40.36
N ASP A 775 18.97 11.51 40.37
CA ASP A 775 20.06 10.89 39.58
C ASP A 775 19.84 11.03 38.07
N ALA A 776 18.58 10.96 37.62
CA ALA A 776 18.25 11.16 36.21
C ALA A 776 18.49 12.60 35.74
N VAL A 777 18.24 13.61 36.58
CA VAL A 777 18.48 15.02 36.23
C VAL A 777 19.96 15.36 36.24
N GLU A 778 20.70 14.86 37.23
CA GLU A 778 22.14 15.12 37.38
C GLU A 778 22.97 14.57 36.22
N ARG A 779 22.53 13.48 35.59
CA ARG A 779 23.21 12.90 34.42
C ARG A 779 22.87 13.55 33.08
N ILE A 780 21.77 14.29 33.01
CA ILE A 780 21.32 14.91 31.76
C ILE A 780 21.84 16.35 31.65
N ARG A 781 22.05 17.00 32.79
CA ARG A 781 22.85 18.23 32.89
C ARG A 781 24.32 17.90 32.75
#